data_AF-A0A7Y0Q3E3-F1
#
_entry.id   AF-A0A7Y0Q3E3-F1
#
_cell.length_a   1.000
_cell.length_b   1.000
_cell.length_c   1.000
_cell.angle_alpha   90.00
_cell.angle_beta   90.00
_cell.angle_gamma   90.00
#
_symmetry.space_group_name_H-M   'P 1'
#
loop_
_entity.id
_entity.type
_entity.pdbx_description
1 polymer ?
#
loop_
_entity_poly.entity_id
_entity_poly.type
_entity_poly.pdbx_seq_one_letter_code
_entity_poly.pdbx_strand_id
1 'polypeptide(L)'
;MADDTRLIEVAFPLKQASLDSVHEKNVRHGHISTLHIWPARRPLAAARAALLATLLPDPGTPEARQKLVERIGGRVVKTVDKNGSKVKEETVGGVLHWGRESSPDMDWFREQIRQAYGGRAPKVLDPFAGGGAIPLEAMRLGCEVTAVDINPVAWFILKCTLEYPQKLAGQTRPLPDFALQSPEFMEAFLHQGDKKGKTRKKNATSKGQIDFLAVPEADLAWHVRAWGQWVLDQAKQELGRFYPTTDGKPTVAYLWARTVTCKHCRKTIPLLKTRWLAKKDKKRARLTMTPNADGTGIEFGIEQDVPVVGGNAAQKRAHDKELGQGTMSRSGAKCPLCQTIMTMEDIRLEGRAGRLGTVMTAVVVDGPKGKEYRVPTEDEVQMAHAAAQELERVYADIPFGIPNEPTPKGGSGASRAFSVDGYGFDTWSKLFTSRQLLAIGVLIRTLRRAGSEIQRLYNPEWAEGVFSLLALSMDRLVDFNSAFLAWIISVEAIRNTFGRYALPMNWDFSEAVPINSVRGSWAQTTEAILTSIQTSFGAILHGTPPPSIVQDSAISMQTLDMNGQYDLVITDPPYYDAIPYSDLMDFFYVWLRRLYTDQFASVAAAFRNDLSPKWDTGRRNGELIDDAGRFGGDKTESKRVYEDGMFRAFNRCHESLRVNGRLVIVFAHKQPDAWETLVSAIIRAGFVVDARRVFIKSPGSVDLAERAKILRSQPARRAQ
;
A
#
# COMPACT_ATOMS: atom_id res chain seq x y z
N MET A 1 42.42 -15.27 15.39
CA MET A 1 41.52 -14.55 14.46
C MET A 1 41.10 -13.27 15.17
N ALA A 2 40.95 -12.15 14.46
CA ALA A 2 40.31 -10.97 15.05
C ALA A 2 38.81 -11.28 15.28
N ASP A 3 38.22 -10.67 16.30
CA ASP A 3 36.82 -10.90 16.64
C ASP A 3 35.91 -10.18 15.63
N ASP A 4 35.20 -10.96 14.81
CA ASP A 4 34.17 -10.48 13.88
C ASP A 4 32.77 -10.81 14.45
N THR A 5 32.54 -10.49 15.72
CA THR A 5 31.21 -10.45 16.33
C THR A 5 30.52 -9.13 15.96
N ARG A 6 29.29 -9.18 15.44
CA ARG A 6 28.49 -7.99 15.14
C ARG A 6 27.56 -7.65 16.29
N LEU A 7 27.19 -6.37 16.43
CA LEU A 7 26.43 -5.88 17.59
C LEU A 7 25.17 -6.72 17.87
N ILE A 8 24.42 -7.09 16.84
CA ILE A 8 23.17 -7.88 16.92
C ILE A 8 23.33 -9.28 17.53
N GLU A 9 24.55 -9.84 17.49
CA GLU A 9 24.87 -11.14 18.08
C GLU A 9 24.92 -11.05 19.62
N VAL A 10 25.21 -9.86 20.16
CA VAL A 10 25.32 -9.58 21.60
C VAL A 10 24.20 -8.69 22.16
N ALA A 11 23.79 -7.62 21.47
CA ALA A 11 22.85 -6.61 21.95
C ALA A 11 21.94 -6.05 20.84
N PHE A 12 20.71 -5.65 21.17
CA PHE A 12 19.76 -5.13 20.17
C PHE A 12 18.74 -4.14 20.78
N PRO A 13 18.40 -3.01 20.11
CA PRO A 13 17.45 -1.99 20.58
C PRO A 13 15.97 -2.44 20.46
N LEU A 14 15.64 -3.62 20.99
CA LEU A 14 14.35 -4.28 20.79
C LEU A 14 13.15 -3.44 21.26
N LYS A 15 13.23 -2.90 22.48
CA LYS A 15 12.12 -2.14 23.08
C LYS A 15 11.83 -0.89 22.25
N GLN A 16 12.87 -0.18 21.83
CA GLN A 16 12.82 1.02 21.02
C GLN A 16 12.25 0.73 19.62
N ALA A 17 12.86 -0.21 18.88
CA ALA A 17 12.39 -0.62 17.56
C ALA A 17 10.91 -1.07 17.57
N SER A 18 10.46 -1.71 18.66
CA SER A 18 9.05 -2.11 18.83
C SER A 18 8.10 -0.93 19.06
N LEU A 19 8.53 0.10 19.79
CA LEU A 19 7.73 1.31 20.04
C LEU A 19 7.62 2.15 18.75
N ASP A 20 8.73 2.35 18.04
CA ASP A 20 8.77 3.11 16.79
C ASP A 20 8.02 2.40 15.66
N SER A 21 8.12 1.07 15.58
CA SER A 21 7.28 0.24 14.69
C SER A 21 5.77 0.34 14.94
N VAL A 22 5.35 0.82 16.12
CA VAL A 22 3.94 1.11 16.44
C VAL A 22 3.59 2.59 16.17
N HIS A 23 4.57 3.50 16.28
CA HIS A 23 4.42 4.89 15.82
C HIS A 23 4.21 4.96 14.30
N GLU A 24 5.09 4.34 13.51
CA GLU A 24 5.07 4.38 12.03
C GLU A 24 3.74 3.93 11.44
N LYS A 25 3.08 2.93 12.03
CA LYS A 25 1.74 2.46 11.63
C LYS A 25 0.66 3.55 11.70
N ASN A 26 0.93 4.66 12.37
CA ASN A 26 0.08 5.83 12.50
C ASN A 26 0.50 7.04 11.64
N VAL A 27 1.65 6.98 10.95
CA VAL A 27 2.07 8.01 9.99
C VAL A 27 1.17 8.00 8.76
N ARG A 28 0.83 9.18 8.23
CA ARG A 28 -0.15 9.37 7.13
C ARG A 28 0.34 10.21 5.96
N HIS A 29 1.58 10.71 6.03
CA HIS A 29 2.21 11.53 4.99
C HIS A 29 3.72 11.21 4.99
N GLY A 30 4.38 11.28 3.84
CA GLY A 30 5.85 11.15 3.72
C GLY A 30 6.43 9.74 3.83
N HIS A 31 5.67 8.75 4.30
CA HIS A 31 6.17 7.38 4.52
C HIS A 31 5.94 6.50 3.29
N ILE A 32 6.74 5.46 3.06
CA ILE A 32 6.57 4.58 1.87
C ILE A 32 5.24 3.79 1.84
N SER A 33 4.50 3.75 2.96
CA SER A 33 3.10 3.27 2.96
C SER A 33 2.10 4.25 2.32
N THR A 34 2.42 5.55 2.28
CA THR A 34 1.69 6.56 1.52
C THR A 34 2.17 6.70 0.08
N LEU A 35 3.28 6.03 -0.30
CA LEU A 35 3.64 5.76 -1.70
C LEU A 35 2.71 4.69 -2.31
N HIS A 36 2.91 3.41 -2.00
CA HIS A 36 2.05 2.30 -2.45
C HIS A 36 1.67 1.38 -1.27
N ILE A 37 0.56 0.66 -1.38
CA ILE A 37 0.19 -0.38 -0.40
C ILE A 37 0.91 -1.70 -0.72
N TRP A 38 1.68 -2.23 0.23
CA TRP A 38 2.30 -3.56 0.09
C TRP A 38 1.90 -4.45 1.27
N PRO A 39 1.47 -5.70 1.04
CA PRO A 39 1.13 -6.63 2.11
C PRO A 39 2.31 -6.89 3.06
N ALA A 40 2.03 -6.96 4.37
CA ALA A 40 3.02 -7.20 5.44
C ALA A 40 4.28 -6.30 5.53
N ARG A 41 4.46 -5.28 4.67
CA ARG A 41 5.68 -4.42 4.61
C ARG A 41 6.25 -4.11 6.00
N ARG A 42 7.53 -4.41 6.22
CA ARG A 42 8.24 -4.12 7.46
C ARG A 42 8.20 -2.62 7.83
N PRO A 43 8.09 -2.29 9.13
CA PRO A 43 8.39 -0.95 9.65
C PRO A 43 9.84 -0.56 9.32
N LEU A 44 10.08 0.71 9.01
CA LEU A 44 11.43 1.22 8.71
C LEU A 44 12.30 1.20 9.97
N ALA A 45 11.76 1.57 11.12
CA ALA A 45 12.41 1.44 12.43
C ALA A 45 12.92 0.02 12.71
N ALA A 46 12.18 -1.02 12.29
CA ALA A 46 12.61 -2.42 12.45
C ALA A 46 13.73 -2.79 11.47
N ALA A 47 13.61 -2.39 10.20
CA ALA A 47 14.63 -2.62 9.17
C ALA A 47 15.94 -1.90 9.50
N ARG A 48 15.87 -0.59 9.81
CA ARG A 48 16.99 0.26 10.24
C ARG A 48 17.71 -0.31 11.46
N ALA A 49 16.98 -0.80 12.46
CA ALA A 49 17.57 -1.43 13.63
C ALA A 49 18.29 -2.74 13.31
N ALA A 50 17.69 -3.61 12.48
CA ALA A 50 18.28 -4.87 12.05
C ALA A 50 19.57 -4.64 11.22
N LEU A 51 19.53 -3.70 10.27
CA LEU A 51 20.69 -3.29 9.47
C LEU A 51 21.82 -2.73 10.33
N LEU A 52 21.54 -1.69 11.15
CA LEU A 52 22.54 -1.05 12.00
C LEU A 52 23.24 -2.06 12.91
N ALA A 53 22.47 -2.90 13.61
CA ALA A 53 23.06 -3.86 14.52
C ALA A 53 23.79 -5.02 13.81
N THR A 54 23.48 -5.31 12.54
CA THR A 54 24.21 -6.32 11.75
C THR A 54 25.49 -5.78 11.12
N LEU A 55 25.45 -4.56 10.59
CA LEU A 55 26.58 -3.95 9.88
C LEU A 55 27.67 -3.48 10.86
N LEU A 56 27.29 -3.01 12.05
CA LEU A 56 28.24 -2.53 13.05
C LEU A 56 28.90 -3.69 13.83
N PRO A 57 30.21 -3.62 14.09
CA PRO A 57 30.90 -4.56 14.98
C PRO A 57 30.43 -4.41 16.43
N ASP A 58 30.64 -5.45 17.22
CA ASP A 58 30.53 -5.38 18.66
C ASP A 58 31.67 -4.50 19.24
N PRO A 59 31.37 -3.43 20.02
CA PRO A 59 32.40 -2.64 20.69
C PRO A 59 32.98 -3.31 21.96
N GLY A 60 32.68 -4.58 22.21
CA GLY A 60 33.35 -5.45 23.18
C GLY A 60 32.89 -5.32 24.63
N THR A 61 32.71 -4.09 25.15
CA THR A 61 32.28 -3.89 26.55
C THR A 61 30.76 -3.70 26.70
N PRO A 62 30.15 -4.12 27.81
CA PRO A 62 28.71 -3.90 28.08
C PRO A 62 28.29 -2.43 27.99
N GLU A 63 29.13 -1.51 28.46
CA GLU A 63 28.87 -0.06 28.49
C GLU A 63 28.93 0.54 27.09
N ALA A 64 29.86 0.07 26.25
CA ALA A 64 29.94 0.49 24.86
C ALA A 64 28.79 -0.10 24.02
N ARG A 65 28.42 -1.37 24.25
CA ARG A 65 27.22 -2.01 23.68
C ARG A 65 25.96 -1.24 24.05
N GLN A 66 25.79 -0.85 25.32
CA GLN A 66 24.66 -0.03 25.77
C GLN A 66 24.65 1.35 25.11
N LYS A 67 25.77 2.07 25.09
CA LYS A 67 25.88 3.39 24.42
C LYS A 67 25.51 3.30 22.94
N LEU A 68 25.93 2.25 22.25
CA LEU A 68 25.61 2.05 20.83
C LEU A 68 24.12 1.70 20.63
N VAL A 69 23.54 0.86 21.49
CA VAL A 69 22.09 0.57 21.50
C VAL A 69 21.25 1.82 21.80
N GLU A 70 21.69 2.68 22.73
CA GLU A 70 21.06 3.98 22.99
C GLU A 70 21.22 4.97 21.83
N ARG A 71 22.35 4.95 21.11
CA ARG A 71 22.54 5.80 19.91
C ARG A 71 21.72 5.31 18.71
N ILE A 72 21.44 4.01 18.60
CA ILE A 72 20.54 3.48 17.58
C ILE A 72 19.08 3.78 17.98
N GLY A 73 18.60 3.23 19.10
CA GLY A 73 17.18 3.24 19.46
C GLY A 73 16.71 4.46 20.26
N GLY A 74 17.60 5.21 20.88
CA GLY A 74 17.24 6.23 21.86
C GLY A 74 16.91 5.63 23.24
N ARG A 75 16.49 6.51 24.15
CA ARG A 75 16.04 6.16 25.50
C ARG A 75 14.53 6.04 25.53
N VAL A 76 14.03 5.02 26.24
CA VAL A 76 12.59 4.84 26.46
C VAL A 76 12.17 5.72 27.63
N VAL A 77 11.31 6.70 27.37
CA VAL A 77 10.70 7.56 28.38
C VAL A 77 9.23 7.21 28.58
N LYS A 78 8.68 7.58 29.74
CA LYS A 78 7.26 7.43 30.06
C LYS A 78 6.60 8.82 30.01
N THR A 79 5.75 9.05 29.02
CA THR A 79 4.89 10.22 28.93
C THR A 79 3.49 9.91 29.44
N VAL A 80 2.75 10.92 29.88
CA VAL A 80 1.34 10.79 30.25
C VAL A 80 0.50 11.42 29.14
N ASP A 81 -0.65 10.83 28.82
CA ASP A 81 -1.59 11.43 27.87
C ASP A 81 -2.13 12.78 28.37
N LYS A 82 -2.66 13.60 27.44
CA LYS A 82 -3.12 14.98 27.74
C LYS A 82 -4.22 15.07 28.81
N ASN A 83 -4.78 13.94 29.21
CA ASN A 83 -5.85 13.83 30.19
C ASN A 83 -5.36 13.30 31.55
N GLY A 84 -4.04 13.13 31.74
CA GLY A 84 -3.45 12.59 32.96
C GLY A 84 -3.74 11.09 33.19
N SER A 85 -4.32 10.40 32.21
CA SER A 85 -5.10 9.17 32.42
C SER A 85 -4.40 7.89 32.00
N LYS A 86 -3.41 7.99 31.10
CA LYS A 86 -2.62 6.85 30.62
C LYS A 86 -1.15 7.19 30.52
N VAL A 87 -0.31 6.35 31.11
CA VAL A 87 1.12 6.34 30.84
C VAL A 87 1.36 5.62 29.51
N LYS A 88 2.14 6.24 28.64
CA LYS A 88 2.61 5.71 27.36
C LYS A 88 4.13 5.66 27.38
N GLU A 89 4.71 4.66 26.73
CA GLU A 89 6.16 4.60 26.47
C GLU A 89 6.46 5.15 25.07
N GLU A 90 7.54 5.93 24.94
CA GLU A 90 8.04 6.47 23.67
C GLU A 90 9.57 6.63 23.70
N THR A 91 10.17 6.83 22.54
CA THR A 91 11.63 6.93 22.35
C THR A 91 12.06 8.39 22.23
N VAL A 92 13.15 8.76 22.91
CA VAL A 92 13.78 10.08 22.83
C VAL A 92 15.27 9.91 22.58
N GLY A 93 15.81 10.58 21.57
CA GLY A 93 17.13 10.30 21.01
C GLY A 93 17.07 9.18 19.96
N GLY A 94 18.23 8.68 19.56
CA GLY A 94 18.34 7.62 18.54
C GLY A 94 17.99 8.07 17.12
N VAL A 95 18.03 7.11 16.20
CA VAL A 95 17.71 7.27 14.76
C VAL A 95 16.54 6.39 14.29
N LEU A 96 15.97 5.54 15.14
CA LEU A 96 14.84 4.67 14.74
C LEU A 96 13.50 5.40 14.61
N HIS A 97 13.30 6.51 15.31
CA HIS A 97 12.04 7.26 15.27
C HIS A 97 11.83 7.93 13.91
N TRP A 98 10.60 7.88 13.38
CA TRP A 98 10.22 8.56 12.14
C TRP A 98 10.43 10.07 12.23
N GLY A 99 10.96 10.70 11.18
CA GLY A 99 11.39 12.09 11.16
C GLY A 99 12.85 12.29 11.60
N ARG A 100 13.65 11.22 11.69
CA ARG A 100 15.09 11.24 12.02
C ARG A 100 15.98 10.65 10.92
N GLU A 101 15.41 10.35 9.76
CA GLU A 101 16.06 9.74 8.58
C GLU A 101 17.27 10.54 8.09
N SER A 102 17.25 11.87 8.28
CA SER A 102 18.29 12.83 7.88
C SER A 102 18.95 13.49 9.11
N SER A 103 19.00 12.79 10.25
CA SER A 103 19.68 13.29 11.46
C SER A 103 21.20 13.10 11.39
N PRO A 104 22.04 13.96 12.00
CA PRO A 104 23.51 13.86 11.92
C PRO A 104 24.10 12.56 12.50
N ASP A 105 23.36 11.84 13.36
CA ASP A 105 23.77 10.52 13.82
C ASP A 105 23.82 9.49 12.67
N MET A 106 23.02 9.67 11.60
CA MET A 106 23.07 8.82 10.41
C MET A 106 24.41 8.96 9.67
N ASP A 107 25.01 10.15 9.61
CA ASP A 107 26.33 10.36 9.02
C ASP A 107 27.43 9.68 9.82
N TRP A 108 27.34 9.72 11.15
CA TRP A 108 28.21 8.92 12.00
C TRP A 108 28.03 7.41 11.76
N PHE A 109 26.79 6.91 11.67
CA PHE A 109 26.54 5.50 11.38
C PHE A 109 27.07 5.07 10.01
N ARG A 110 26.87 5.87 8.97
CA ARG A 110 27.42 5.63 7.61
C ARG A 110 28.93 5.49 7.64
N GLU A 111 29.62 6.40 8.33
CA GLU A 111 31.08 6.37 8.44
C GLU A 111 31.57 5.17 9.27
N GLN A 112 30.92 4.83 10.39
CA GLN A 112 31.28 3.62 11.16
C GLN A 112 31.05 2.32 10.40
N ILE A 113 29.98 2.24 9.59
CA ILE A 113 29.76 1.12 8.68
C ILE A 113 30.87 1.08 7.62
N ARG A 114 31.18 2.21 6.98
CA ARG A 114 32.24 2.32 5.97
C ARG A 114 33.61 1.88 6.52
N GLN A 115 33.95 2.28 7.74
CA GLN A 115 35.16 1.84 8.44
C GLN A 115 35.14 0.33 8.72
N ALA A 116 34.02 -0.21 9.23
CA ALA A 116 33.85 -1.63 9.53
C ALA A 116 33.87 -2.57 8.30
N TYR A 117 33.81 -2.03 7.07
CA TYR A 117 33.97 -2.76 5.81
C TYR A 117 35.23 -2.35 5.02
N GLY A 118 36.14 -1.58 5.61
CA GLY A 118 37.46 -1.26 5.03
C GLY A 118 37.46 -0.08 4.05
N GLY A 119 36.67 0.95 4.31
CA GLY A 119 36.65 2.21 3.52
C GLY A 119 35.68 2.19 2.32
N ARG A 120 35.01 1.07 2.06
CA ARG A 120 34.02 0.87 0.98
C ARG A 120 32.59 0.74 1.53
N ALA A 121 31.60 0.83 0.63
CA ALA A 121 30.24 0.43 0.96
C ALA A 121 30.15 -1.11 1.17
N PRO A 122 29.28 -1.59 2.09
CA PRO A 122 28.88 -2.99 2.13
C PRO A 122 27.88 -3.30 1.01
N LYS A 123 28.01 -4.48 0.40
CA LYS A 123 27.05 -5.02 -0.57
C LYS A 123 25.93 -5.78 0.15
N VAL A 124 24.70 -5.33 -0.03
CA VAL A 124 23.50 -5.83 0.63
C VAL A 124 22.50 -6.38 -0.40
N LEU A 125 22.00 -7.59 -0.19
CA LEU A 125 20.98 -8.24 -1.02
C LEU A 125 19.69 -8.49 -0.21
N ASP A 126 18.54 -8.15 -0.79
CA ASP A 126 17.23 -8.63 -0.31
C ASP A 126 16.52 -9.39 -1.45
N PRO A 127 16.44 -10.73 -1.38
CA PRO A 127 15.81 -11.56 -2.42
C PRO A 127 14.27 -11.63 -2.35
N PHE A 128 13.64 -11.03 -1.32
CA PHE A 128 12.19 -10.94 -1.16
C PHE A 128 11.79 -9.48 -0.85
N ALA A 129 12.33 -8.54 -1.63
CA ALA A 129 12.34 -7.12 -1.28
C ALA A 129 10.95 -6.47 -1.23
N GLY A 130 9.97 -6.99 -1.98
CA GLY A 130 8.56 -6.64 -1.90
C GLY A 130 8.30 -5.13 -1.87
N GLY A 131 7.84 -4.66 -0.70
CA GLY A 131 7.51 -3.26 -0.47
C GLY A 131 8.71 -2.31 -0.28
N GLY A 132 9.96 -2.78 -0.32
CA GLY A 132 11.17 -1.95 -0.34
C GLY A 132 11.68 -1.39 0.98
N ALA A 133 11.17 -1.86 2.13
CA ALA A 133 11.52 -1.29 3.44
C ALA A 133 12.99 -1.56 3.86
N ILE A 134 13.47 -2.78 3.66
CA ILE A 134 14.86 -3.17 3.96
C ILE A 134 15.86 -2.50 3.00
N PRO A 135 15.71 -2.59 1.66
CA PRO A 135 16.64 -1.95 0.74
C PRO A 135 16.68 -0.41 0.85
N LEU A 136 15.56 0.27 1.14
CA LEU A 136 15.57 1.72 1.39
C LEU A 136 16.44 2.11 2.58
N GLU A 137 16.32 1.38 3.69
CA GLU A 137 17.13 1.66 4.88
C GLU A 137 18.59 1.27 4.68
N ALA A 138 18.90 0.25 3.88
CA ALA A 138 20.27 -0.07 3.50
C ALA A 138 20.90 1.04 2.64
N MET A 139 20.18 1.59 1.65
CA MET A 139 20.63 2.76 0.87
C MET A 139 20.84 3.99 1.76
N ARG A 140 19.92 4.25 2.70
CA ARG A 140 20.04 5.35 3.68
C ARG A 140 21.26 5.20 4.59
N LEU A 141 21.75 3.99 4.81
CA LEU A 141 22.99 3.70 5.56
C LEU A 141 24.26 3.66 4.68
N GLY A 142 24.15 3.98 3.38
CA GLY A 142 25.29 4.04 2.46
C GLY A 142 25.72 2.68 1.89
N CYS A 143 24.84 1.69 1.88
CA CYS A 143 25.12 0.37 1.31
C CYS A 143 24.98 0.37 -0.23
N GLU A 144 25.73 -0.50 -0.90
CA GLU A 144 25.42 -0.94 -2.27
C GLU A 144 24.28 -1.95 -2.20
N VAL A 145 23.13 -1.66 -2.81
CA VAL A 145 21.89 -2.45 -2.61
C VAL A 145 21.46 -3.17 -3.88
N THR A 146 21.20 -4.46 -3.76
CA THR A 146 20.43 -5.24 -4.73
C THR A 146 19.10 -5.67 -4.10
N ALA A 147 17.99 -5.38 -4.78
CA ALA A 147 16.65 -5.77 -4.37
C ALA A 147 16.01 -6.62 -5.47
N VAL A 148 15.59 -7.82 -5.11
CA VAL A 148 14.95 -8.78 -6.03
C VAL A 148 13.52 -9.03 -5.56
N ASP A 149 12.59 -9.09 -6.51
CA ASP A 149 11.28 -9.69 -6.30
C ASP A 149 10.75 -10.31 -7.60
N ILE A 150 10.03 -11.43 -7.49
CA ILE A 150 9.41 -12.09 -8.64
C ILE A 150 8.16 -11.33 -9.12
N ASN A 151 7.52 -10.60 -8.22
CA ASN A 151 6.26 -9.92 -8.48
C ASN A 151 6.49 -8.62 -9.27
N PRO A 152 5.87 -8.45 -10.45
CA PRO A 152 6.03 -7.24 -11.27
C PRO A 152 5.66 -5.94 -10.55
N VAL A 153 4.65 -5.99 -9.67
CA VAL A 153 4.19 -4.82 -8.89
C VAL A 153 5.18 -4.50 -7.76
N ALA A 154 5.78 -5.51 -7.12
CA ALA A 154 6.87 -5.29 -6.16
C ALA A 154 8.08 -4.63 -6.84
N TRP A 155 8.54 -5.20 -7.95
CA TRP A 155 9.64 -4.65 -8.75
C TRP A 155 9.36 -3.19 -9.18
N PHE A 156 8.14 -2.90 -9.62
CA PHE A 156 7.73 -1.54 -9.99
C PHE A 156 7.70 -0.57 -8.78
N ILE A 157 7.21 -1.01 -7.62
CA ILE A 157 7.30 -0.22 -6.37
C ILE A 157 8.76 0.03 -5.99
N LEU A 158 9.65 -0.95 -6.14
CA LEU A 158 11.08 -0.84 -5.85
C LEU A 158 11.76 0.18 -6.78
N LYS A 159 11.49 0.14 -8.10
CA LYS A 159 11.94 1.15 -9.08
C LYS A 159 11.56 2.57 -8.63
N CYS A 160 10.30 2.76 -8.24
CA CYS A 160 9.77 4.04 -7.78
C CYS A 160 10.18 4.47 -6.35
N THR A 161 10.60 3.54 -5.50
CA THR A 161 11.02 3.82 -4.10
C THR A 161 12.54 4.05 -3.99
N LEU A 162 13.32 3.43 -4.88
CA LEU A 162 14.77 3.29 -4.74
C LEU A 162 15.53 3.84 -5.96
N GLU A 163 15.17 3.40 -7.18
CA GLU A 163 15.96 3.70 -8.38
C GLU A 163 15.73 5.12 -8.89
N TYR A 164 14.49 5.49 -9.27
CA TYR A 164 14.22 6.86 -9.74
C TYR A 164 14.53 7.91 -8.65
N PRO A 165 14.23 7.67 -7.35
CA PRO A 165 14.61 8.60 -6.30
C PRO A 165 16.11 8.75 -6.06
N GLN A 166 16.95 7.78 -6.45
CA GLN A 166 18.41 7.94 -6.38
C GLN A 166 18.96 8.58 -7.66
N LYS A 167 18.54 8.12 -8.85
CA LYS A 167 19.05 8.59 -10.15
C LYS A 167 18.68 10.03 -10.47
N LEU A 168 17.46 10.44 -10.12
CA LEU A 168 16.87 11.72 -10.55
C LEU A 168 16.95 12.80 -9.44
N ALA A 169 17.59 12.50 -8.31
CA ALA A 169 17.76 13.43 -7.19
C ALA A 169 18.63 14.64 -7.60
N GLY A 170 18.15 15.85 -7.34
CA GLY A 170 18.88 17.09 -7.61
C GLY A 170 18.98 17.47 -9.10
N GLN A 171 18.42 16.68 -10.02
CA GLN A 171 18.23 17.09 -11.40
C GLN A 171 17.02 18.01 -11.53
N THR A 172 17.10 18.99 -12.43
CA THR A 172 15.99 19.84 -12.86
C THR A 172 15.82 19.78 -14.38
N ARG A 173 14.65 20.19 -14.87
CA ARG A 173 14.38 20.48 -16.29
C ARG A 173 13.49 21.75 -16.40
N PRO A 174 13.40 22.39 -17.57
CA PRO A 174 12.42 23.46 -17.81
C PRO A 174 10.98 22.92 -17.66
N LEU A 175 10.11 23.68 -16.99
CA LEU A 175 8.69 23.35 -16.95
C LEU A 175 8.05 23.40 -18.35
N PRO A 176 7.11 22.50 -18.69
CA PRO A 176 6.49 22.46 -20.01
C PRO A 176 5.49 23.62 -20.21
N ASP A 177 5.32 24.07 -21.45
CA ASP A 177 4.56 25.28 -21.80
C ASP A 177 3.15 25.34 -21.20
N PHE A 178 2.41 24.21 -21.19
CA PHE A 178 1.06 24.16 -20.63
C PHE A 178 1.02 24.44 -19.11
N ALA A 179 2.11 24.16 -18.39
CA ALA A 179 2.22 24.42 -16.96
C ALA A 179 2.55 25.90 -16.69
N LEU A 180 3.40 26.50 -17.54
CA LEU A 180 3.68 27.95 -17.54
C LEU A 180 2.40 28.76 -17.84
N GLN A 181 1.49 28.21 -18.63
CA GLN A 181 0.20 28.81 -19.00
C GLN A 181 -0.91 28.67 -17.95
N SER A 182 -0.73 27.89 -16.88
CA SER A 182 -1.71 27.79 -15.78
C SER A 182 -1.35 28.77 -14.64
N PRO A 183 -2.19 29.80 -14.37
CA PRO A 183 -1.96 30.73 -13.27
C PRO A 183 -1.92 30.02 -11.90
N GLU A 184 -2.79 29.03 -11.69
CA GLU A 184 -2.92 28.30 -10.43
C GLU A 184 -1.71 27.41 -10.15
N PHE A 185 -1.17 26.77 -11.20
CA PHE A 185 0.06 25.99 -11.11
C PHE A 185 1.26 26.90 -10.81
N MET A 186 1.38 28.02 -11.54
CA MET A 186 2.49 28.96 -11.35
C MET A 186 2.43 29.71 -10.02
N GLU A 187 1.25 30.04 -9.49
CA GLU A 187 1.10 30.56 -8.12
C GLU A 187 1.61 29.53 -7.08
N ALA A 188 1.20 28.26 -7.22
CA ALA A 188 1.63 27.19 -6.33
C ALA A 188 3.14 26.92 -6.41
N PHE A 189 3.74 27.03 -7.60
CA PHE A 189 5.17 26.90 -7.84
C PHE A 189 5.96 28.06 -7.22
N LEU A 190 5.60 29.30 -7.55
CA LEU A 190 6.33 30.51 -7.11
C LEU A 190 6.22 30.76 -5.59
N HIS A 191 5.14 30.31 -4.94
CA HIS A 191 4.99 30.37 -3.48
C HIS A 191 5.47 29.09 -2.74
N GLN A 192 6.27 28.22 -3.38
CA GLN A 192 6.84 27.06 -2.71
C GLN A 192 7.72 27.50 -1.51
N GLY A 193 7.34 27.06 -0.31
CA GLY A 193 8.06 27.34 0.94
C GLY A 193 7.49 28.50 1.77
N ASP A 194 6.56 29.30 1.24
CA ASP A 194 5.81 30.27 2.05
C ASP A 194 4.94 29.54 3.09
N LYS A 195 5.34 29.61 4.36
CA LYS A 195 4.65 28.91 5.46
C LYS A 195 3.26 29.52 5.69
N LYS A 196 2.22 28.86 5.17
CA LYS A 196 0.80 29.13 5.47
C LYS A 196 0.61 29.27 6.99
N GLY A 197 0.42 30.51 7.47
CA GLY A 197 0.27 30.80 8.91
C GLY A 197 0.89 32.11 9.41
N LYS A 198 1.67 32.86 8.61
CA LYS A 198 2.09 34.23 8.98
C LYS A 198 1.60 35.28 7.98
N THR A 199 0.69 36.14 8.44
CA THR A 199 0.25 37.35 7.74
C THR A 199 1.43 38.34 7.62
N ARG A 200 2.20 38.24 6.54
CA ARG A 200 3.34 39.10 6.25
C ARG A 200 2.83 40.52 5.98
N LYS A 201 2.95 41.44 6.96
CA LYS A 201 2.65 42.87 6.75
C LYS A 201 3.39 43.35 5.50
N LYS A 202 2.70 44.05 4.60
CA LYS A 202 3.24 44.53 3.32
C LYS A 202 4.25 45.66 3.53
N ASN A 203 5.49 45.32 3.88
CA ASN A 203 6.64 46.21 3.64
C ASN A 203 7.11 45.99 2.21
N ALA A 204 6.59 46.78 1.28
CA ALA A 204 6.81 46.64 -0.15
C ALA A 204 8.13 47.29 -0.61
N THR A 205 9.28 46.74 -0.23
CA THR A 205 10.62 47.23 -0.64
C THR A 205 11.66 46.12 -0.80
N SER A 206 11.31 45.04 -1.52
CA SER A 206 12.30 44.13 -2.13
C SER A 206 11.71 43.43 -3.35
N LYS A 207 11.68 44.13 -4.49
CA LYS A 207 11.49 43.49 -5.80
C LYS A 207 12.74 42.67 -6.12
N GLY A 208 12.72 41.39 -5.81
CA GLY A 208 13.49 40.43 -6.61
C GLY A 208 12.91 40.49 -8.02
N GLN A 209 13.72 40.89 -9.02
CA GLN A 209 13.33 40.73 -10.41
C GLN A 209 13.34 39.24 -10.71
N ILE A 210 12.16 38.64 -10.84
CA ILE A 210 12.00 37.41 -11.60
C ILE A 210 12.35 37.79 -13.05
N ASP A 211 13.34 37.14 -13.62
CA ASP A 211 13.67 37.34 -15.04
C ASP A 211 12.60 36.64 -15.89
N PHE A 212 11.73 37.44 -16.50
CA PHE A 212 10.63 36.96 -17.34
C PHE A 212 11.11 36.31 -18.65
N LEU A 213 12.41 36.32 -18.94
CA LEU A 213 13.01 35.64 -20.10
C LEU A 213 13.53 34.23 -19.78
N ALA A 214 13.67 33.87 -18.50
CA ALA A 214 14.16 32.56 -18.08
C ALA A 214 12.99 31.59 -17.82
N VAL A 215 12.93 30.49 -18.58
CA VAL A 215 11.96 29.40 -18.29
C VAL A 215 12.32 28.76 -16.93
N PRO A 216 11.39 28.66 -15.97
CA PRO A 216 11.67 28.11 -14.66
C PRO A 216 12.06 26.62 -14.71
N GLU A 217 13.26 26.34 -14.24
CA GLU A 217 13.77 24.99 -13.93
C GLU A 217 13.06 24.41 -12.70
N ALA A 218 12.65 23.15 -12.78
CA ALA A 218 11.90 22.45 -11.72
C ALA A 218 12.33 20.98 -11.54
N ASP A 219 12.14 20.47 -10.32
CA ASP A 219 12.48 19.09 -9.95
C ASP A 219 11.52 18.04 -10.53
N LEU A 220 11.82 16.75 -10.31
CA LEU A 220 10.97 15.64 -10.74
C LEU A 220 9.57 15.70 -10.12
N ALA A 221 9.45 16.14 -8.86
CA ALA A 221 8.16 16.19 -8.17
C ALA A 221 7.25 17.25 -8.79
N TRP A 222 7.79 18.42 -9.18
CA TRP A 222 7.05 19.44 -9.92
C TRP A 222 6.66 19.01 -11.33
N HIS A 223 7.51 18.26 -12.02
CA HIS A 223 7.13 17.66 -13.31
C HIS A 223 5.93 16.72 -13.17
N VAL A 224 5.94 15.86 -12.15
CA VAL A 224 4.81 14.96 -11.85
C VAL A 224 3.57 15.76 -11.38
N ARG A 225 3.71 16.91 -10.70
CA ARG A 225 2.57 17.82 -10.44
C ARG A 225 2.01 18.42 -11.72
N ALA A 226 2.86 18.90 -12.64
CA ALA A 226 2.43 19.47 -13.91
C ALA A 226 1.65 18.45 -14.76
N TRP A 227 2.23 17.27 -14.99
CA TRP A 227 1.59 16.20 -15.75
C TRP A 227 0.40 15.58 -15.01
N GLY A 228 0.44 15.51 -13.68
CA GLY A 228 -0.71 15.10 -12.86
C GLY A 228 -1.90 16.06 -12.98
N GLN A 229 -1.65 17.36 -13.02
CA GLN A 229 -2.67 18.39 -13.25
C GLN A 229 -3.19 18.33 -14.70
N TRP A 230 -2.32 18.16 -15.70
CA TRP A 230 -2.73 17.96 -17.09
C TRP A 230 -3.67 16.75 -17.24
N VAL A 231 -3.31 15.60 -16.65
CA VAL A 231 -4.16 14.39 -16.64
C VAL A 231 -5.51 14.66 -15.97
N LEU A 232 -5.52 15.42 -14.87
CA LEU A 232 -6.75 15.80 -14.16
C LEU A 232 -7.68 16.65 -15.03
N ASP A 233 -7.15 17.67 -15.71
CA ASP A 233 -7.97 18.65 -16.45
C ASP A 233 -8.45 18.11 -17.79
N GLN A 234 -7.70 17.20 -18.42
CA GLN A 234 -8.20 16.40 -19.54
C GLN A 234 -9.31 15.44 -19.08
N ALA A 235 -9.11 14.71 -17.95
CA ALA A 235 -10.10 13.77 -17.45
C ALA A 235 -11.41 14.44 -16.97
N LYS A 236 -11.34 15.66 -16.41
CA LYS A 236 -12.53 16.46 -16.04
C LYS A 236 -13.46 16.74 -17.23
N GLN A 237 -12.92 16.95 -18.43
CA GLN A 237 -13.72 17.27 -19.62
C GLN A 237 -14.63 16.11 -20.03
N GLU A 238 -14.14 14.87 -19.96
CA GLU A 238 -14.93 13.68 -20.31
C GLU A 238 -15.77 13.15 -19.12
N LEU A 239 -15.28 13.29 -17.88
CA LEU A 239 -15.93 12.76 -16.67
C LEU A 239 -16.88 13.71 -15.94
N GLY A 240 -16.82 15.03 -16.20
CA GLY A 240 -17.60 16.02 -15.45
C GLY A 240 -19.11 15.76 -15.44
N ARG A 241 -19.69 15.35 -16.59
CA ARG A 241 -21.11 14.99 -16.69
C ARG A 241 -21.51 13.76 -15.86
N PHE A 242 -20.58 12.86 -15.53
CA PHE A 242 -20.87 11.67 -14.75
C PHE A 242 -20.82 11.89 -13.23
N TYR A 243 -20.30 13.04 -12.81
CA TYR A 243 -20.19 13.47 -11.42
C TYR A 243 -20.76 14.89 -11.24
N PRO A 244 -22.08 15.11 -11.50
CA PRO A 244 -22.69 16.42 -11.48
C PRO A 244 -22.61 17.07 -10.09
N THR A 245 -22.47 18.39 -10.05
CA THR A 245 -22.31 19.17 -8.80
C THR A 245 -23.61 19.87 -8.44
N THR A 246 -24.24 19.46 -7.34
CA THR A 246 -25.47 20.06 -6.80
C THR A 246 -25.16 21.18 -5.81
N ASP A 247 -25.99 22.21 -5.75
CA ASP A 247 -25.91 23.34 -4.80
C ASP A 247 -24.55 24.07 -4.75
N GLY A 248 -23.71 23.91 -5.77
CA GLY A 248 -22.31 24.39 -5.76
C GLY A 248 -21.39 23.68 -4.75
N LYS A 249 -21.84 22.58 -4.13
CA LYS A 249 -21.10 21.85 -3.09
C LYS A 249 -20.33 20.67 -3.69
N PRO A 250 -18.99 20.59 -3.56
CA PRO A 250 -18.22 19.47 -4.09
C PRO A 250 -18.65 18.12 -3.48
N THR A 251 -19.02 17.16 -4.32
CA THR A 251 -19.32 15.80 -3.87
C THR A 251 -18.07 15.09 -3.39
N VAL A 252 -18.16 14.48 -2.21
CA VAL A 252 -17.07 13.81 -1.48
C VAL A 252 -17.14 12.29 -1.62
N ALA A 253 -18.36 11.73 -1.58
CA ALA A 253 -18.59 10.31 -1.81
C ALA A 253 -20.05 10.04 -2.19
N TYR A 254 -20.26 9.05 -3.06
CA TYR A 254 -21.56 8.42 -3.27
C TYR A 254 -21.65 7.17 -2.38
N LEU A 255 -22.70 7.01 -1.60
CA LEU A 255 -22.89 5.82 -0.77
C LEU A 255 -23.90 4.88 -1.47
N TRP A 256 -23.55 3.61 -1.52
CA TRP A 256 -24.26 2.58 -2.26
C TRP A 256 -24.53 1.36 -1.38
N ALA A 257 -25.63 0.66 -1.63
CA ALA A 257 -25.87 -0.68 -1.14
C ALA A 257 -26.05 -1.63 -2.33
N ARG A 258 -25.48 -2.84 -2.25
CA ARG A 258 -25.85 -3.94 -3.15
C ARG A 258 -27.28 -4.36 -2.85
N THR A 259 -27.99 -4.89 -3.84
CA THR A 259 -29.39 -5.30 -3.70
C THR A 259 -29.60 -6.76 -4.10
N VAL A 260 -30.66 -7.37 -3.59
CA VAL A 260 -31.09 -8.72 -3.96
C VAL A 260 -32.63 -8.80 -3.95
N THR A 261 -33.18 -9.67 -4.79
CA THR A 261 -34.62 -9.95 -4.79
C THR A 261 -34.99 -10.86 -3.62
N CYS A 262 -35.95 -10.46 -2.78
CA CYS A 262 -36.37 -11.29 -1.65
C CYS A 262 -37.09 -12.57 -2.12
N LYS A 263 -36.65 -13.74 -1.66
CA LYS A 263 -37.20 -15.05 -2.08
C LYS A 263 -38.67 -15.27 -1.73
N HIS A 264 -39.22 -14.54 -0.76
CA HIS A 264 -40.63 -14.63 -0.36
C HIS A 264 -41.49 -13.55 -1.05
N CYS A 265 -41.29 -12.27 -0.72
CA CYS A 265 -42.14 -11.20 -1.25
C CYS A 265 -41.77 -10.70 -2.66
N ARG A 266 -40.68 -11.20 -3.27
CA ARG A 266 -40.15 -10.82 -4.59
C ARG A 266 -39.77 -9.33 -4.77
N LYS A 267 -39.81 -8.54 -3.70
CA LYS A 267 -39.40 -7.12 -3.66
C LYS A 267 -37.87 -7.00 -3.54
N THR A 268 -37.32 -5.91 -4.08
CA THR A 268 -35.88 -5.61 -4.01
C THR A 268 -35.50 -5.14 -2.61
N ILE A 269 -34.48 -5.75 -2.01
CA ILE A 269 -33.96 -5.36 -0.69
C ILE A 269 -32.47 -4.97 -0.77
N PRO A 270 -32.03 -3.90 -0.09
CA PRO A 270 -30.63 -3.52 0.02
C PRO A 270 -29.89 -4.39 1.05
N LEU A 271 -28.59 -4.53 0.87
CA LEU A 271 -27.67 -5.26 1.73
C LEU A 271 -26.81 -4.23 2.50
N LEU A 272 -27.28 -3.83 3.68
CA LEU A 272 -26.65 -2.81 4.54
C LEU A 272 -26.09 -3.46 5.81
N LYS A 273 -24.83 -3.23 6.16
CA LYS A 273 -24.25 -3.60 7.47
C LYS A 273 -24.71 -2.65 8.57
N THR A 274 -24.94 -1.37 8.25
CA THR A 274 -25.49 -0.39 9.20
C THR A 274 -26.31 0.69 8.48
N ARG A 275 -27.20 1.35 9.22
CA ARG A 275 -27.87 2.58 8.80
C ARG A 275 -27.16 3.86 9.25
N TRP A 276 -26.07 3.78 10.03
CA TRP A 276 -25.32 4.97 10.44
C TRP A 276 -24.52 5.56 9.26
N LEU A 277 -24.73 6.84 8.97
CA LEU A 277 -23.94 7.62 8.00
C LEU A 277 -22.80 8.38 8.70
N ALA A 278 -23.10 8.99 9.85
CA ALA A 278 -22.11 9.59 10.75
C ALA A 278 -22.41 9.26 12.21
N LYS A 279 -21.35 9.06 12.99
CA LYS A 279 -21.42 8.82 14.42
C LYS A 279 -20.23 9.44 15.14
N LYS A 280 -20.34 10.75 15.41
CA LYS A 280 -19.40 11.59 16.17
C LYS A 280 -20.12 12.25 17.35
N ASP A 281 -19.37 12.71 18.34
CA ASP A 281 -19.94 13.30 19.57
C ASP A 281 -20.80 14.55 19.32
N LYS A 282 -20.52 15.29 18.23
CA LYS A 282 -21.25 16.50 17.80
C LYS A 282 -22.06 16.33 16.51
N LYS A 283 -22.14 15.12 15.95
CA LYS A 283 -22.88 14.86 14.70
C LYS A 283 -23.25 13.39 14.56
N ARG A 284 -24.55 13.10 14.49
CA ARG A 284 -25.10 11.75 14.34
C ARG A 284 -26.15 11.78 13.24
N ALA A 285 -25.94 11.02 12.18
CA ALA A 285 -26.81 11.00 11.00
C ALA A 285 -27.09 9.55 10.58
N ARG A 286 -28.35 9.24 10.26
CA ARG A 286 -28.84 7.88 9.99
C ARG A 286 -29.69 7.83 8.72
N LEU A 287 -29.50 6.76 7.95
CA LEU A 287 -30.33 6.39 6.82
C LEU A 287 -31.69 5.83 7.32
N THR A 288 -32.79 6.46 6.95
CA THR A 288 -34.14 5.88 7.13
C THR A 288 -34.50 5.03 5.92
N MET A 289 -35.46 4.12 6.11
CA MET A 289 -35.88 3.15 5.10
C MET A 289 -37.40 2.95 5.24
N THR A 290 -38.15 3.33 4.22
CA THR A 290 -39.61 3.16 4.13
C THR A 290 -39.95 2.33 2.89
N PRO A 291 -41.07 1.59 2.85
CA PRO A 291 -41.59 1.08 1.60
C PRO A 291 -41.82 2.24 0.62
N ASN A 292 -41.43 2.07 -0.64
CA ASN A 292 -41.75 3.02 -1.70
C ASN A 292 -43.25 2.94 -2.09
N ALA A 293 -43.76 3.96 -2.79
CA ALA A 293 -45.21 4.13 -3.04
C ALA A 293 -45.86 3.01 -3.88
N ASP A 294 -45.14 2.41 -4.83
CA ASP A 294 -45.56 1.23 -5.59
C ASP A 294 -45.37 -0.08 -4.80
N GLY A 295 -44.69 -0.01 -3.67
CA GLY A 295 -44.31 -1.13 -2.83
C GLY A 295 -43.34 -2.13 -3.45
N THR A 296 -42.62 -1.83 -4.54
CA THR A 296 -41.68 -2.77 -5.19
C THR A 296 -40.35 -2.95 -4.45
N GLY A 297 -40.01 -2.00 -3.57
CA GLY A 297 -38.71 -1.91 -2.91
C GLY A 297 -38.75 -0.99 -1.69
N ILE A 298 -37.79 -0.05 -1.64
CA ILE A 298 -37.52 0.80 -0.47
C ILE A 298 -37.10 2.18 -0.93
N GLU A 299 -37.68 3.20 -0.31
CA GLU A 299 -37.26 4.59 -0.40
C GLU A 299 -36.33 4.93 0.78
N PHE A 300 -35.30 5.72 0.50
CA PHE A 300 -34.30 6.14 1.50
C PHE A 300 -34.50 7.59 1.89
N GLY A 301 -34.48 7.87 3.20
CA GLY A 301 -34.41 9.22 3.74
C GLY A 301 -33.21 9.38 4.67
N ILE A 302 -33.00 10.59 5.20
CA ILE A 302 -31.88 10.89 6.10
C ILE A 302 -32.38 11.64 7.32
N GLU A 303 -32.14 11.05 8.48
CA GLU A 303 -32.39 11.61 9.81
C GLU A 303 -31.08 12.22 10.32
N GLN A 304 -31.08 13.54 10.54
CA GLN A 304 -29.96 14.28 11.13
C GLN A 304 -30.11 14.36 12.66
N ASP A 305 -29.03 14.77 13.35
CA ASP A 305 -28.98 15.08 14.79
C ASP A 305 -29.58 14.01 15.72
N VAL A 306 -29.45 12.74 15.34
CA VAL A 306 -30.03 11.58 16.04
C VAL A 306 -29.55 11.54 17.49
N PRO A 307 -30.43 11.56 18.51
CA PRO A 307 -30.04 11.72 19.92
C PRO A 307 -29.25 10.53 20.46
N VAL A 308 -28.52 10.74 21.57
CA VAL A 308 -27.79 9.69 22.32
C VAL A 308 -28.67 9.21 23.48
N VAL A 309 -29.22 8.01 23.37
CA VAL A 309 -30.15 7.44 24.37
C VAL A 309 -29.43 6.44 25.29
N GLY A 310 -29.80 6.44 26.58
CA GLY A 310 -29.26 5.57 27.63
C GLY A 310 -28.33 6.31 28.59
N GLY A 311 -28.39 5.98 29.89
CA GLY A 311 -27.60 6.65 30.92
C GLY A 311 -26.11 6.30 30.86
N ASN A 312 -25.78 5.01 30.75
CA ASN A 312 -24.40 4.51 30.78
C ASN A 312 -23.86 4.06 29.41
N ALA A 313 -22.54 3.86 29.34
CA ALA A 313 -21.85 3.50 28.10
C ALA A 313 -22.19 2.10 27.55
N ALA A 314 -22.80 1.20 28.32
CA ALA A 314 -23.31 -0.08 27.81
C ALA A 314 -24.68 0.13 27.14
N GLN A 315 -25.61 0.82 27.81
CA GLN A 315 -26.93 1.17 27.28
C GLN A 315 -26.82 1.97 25.96
N LYS A 316 -25.98 3.01 25.92
CA LYS A 316 -25.72 3.80 24.70
C LYS A 316 -25.22 2.94 23.53
N ARG A 317 -24.36 1.95 23.79
CA ARG A 317 -23.86 1.02 22.76
C ARG A 317 -24.91 -0.02 22.32
N ALA A 318 -25.81 -0.44 23.22
CA ALA A 318 -26.90 -1.35 22.89
C ALA A 318 -27.94 -0.65 21.99
N HIS A 319 -28.45 0.51 22.43
CA HIS A 319 -29.42 1.28 21.67
C HIS A 319 -28.88 1.70 20.30
N ASP A 320 -27.64 2.23 20.23
CA ASP A 320 -27.04 2.61 18.94
C ASP A 320 -26.83 1.43 17.97
N LYS A 321 -26.68 0.20 18.50
CA LYS A 321 -26.52 -1.02 17.68
C LYS A 321 -27.86 -1.44 17.06
N GLU A 322 -28.95 -1.32 17.81
CA GLU A 322 -30.31 -1.61 17.36
C GLU A 322 -30.83 -0.52 16.41
N LEU A 323 -30.78 0.75 16.84
CA LEU A 323 -31.25 1.91 16.07
C LEU A 323 -30.57 2.03 14.69
N GLY A 324 -29.28 1.69 14.63
CA GLY A 324 -28.47 1.68 13.42
C GLY A 324 -28.26 0.31 12.77
N GLN A 325 -29.00 -0.73 13.17
CA GLN A 325 -28.92 -2.06 12.55
C GLN A 325 -29.31 -1.95 11.07
N GLY A 326 -28.48 -2.52 10.18
CA GLY A 326 -28.80 -2.68 8.75
C GLY A 326 -29.56 -3.99 8.47
N THR A 327 -29.79 -4.30 7.20
CA THR A 327 -30.44 -5.57 6.79
C THR A 327 -29.53 -6.78 6.98
N MET A 328 -28.21 -6.62 6.91
CA MET A 328 -27.23 -7.71 7.01
C MET A 328 -26.94 -8.15 8.44
N SER A 329 -26.75 -9.46 8.60
CA SER A 329 -26.39 -10.13 9.85
C SER A 329 -25.42 -11.29 9.57
N ARG A 330 -25.09 -12.10 10.59
CA ARG A 330 -24.27 -13.32 10.39
C ARG A 330 -25.01 -14.48 9.70
N SER A 331 -26.34 -14.53 9.77
CA SER A 331 -27.15 -15.56 9.10
C SER A 331 -27.54 -15.18 7.67
N GLY A 332 -27.45 -13.89 7.31
CA GLY A 332 -27.77 -13.35 6.00
C GLY A 332 -28.50 -11.99 6.09
N ALA A 333 -29.31 -11.65 5.09
CA ALA A 333 -30.06 -10.40 5.03
C ALA A 333 -31.51 -10.59 5.49
N LYS A 334 -31.96 -9.79 6.46
CA LYS A 334 -33.39 -9.69 6.84
C LYS A 334 -34.09 -8.75 5.87
N CYS A 335 -35.15 -9.22 5.20
CA CYS A 335 -36.03 -8.36 4.42
C CYS A 335 -36.72 -7.36 5.36
N PRO A 336 -36.57 -6.03 5.19
CA PRO A 336 -37.24 -5.06 6.06
C PRO A 336 -38.74 -4.94 5.80
N LEU A 337 -39.24 -5.51 4.69
CA LEU A 337 -40.65 -5.44 4.29
C LEU A 337 -41.46 -6.63 4.85
N CYS A 338 -41.04 -7.87 4.56
CA CYS A 338 -41.74 -9.09 5.02
C CYS A 338 -41.00 -9.87 6.12
N GLN A 339 -39.93 -9.31 6.70
CA GLN A 339 -39.11 -9.89 7.79
C GLN A 339 -38.39 -11.21 7.50
N THR A 340 -38.68 -11.88 6.37
CA THR A 340 -38.00 -13.12 5.89
C THR A 340 -36.49 -12.93 5.78
N ILE A 341 -35.72 -13.95 6.18
CA ILE A 341 -34.26 -13.97 6.05
C ILE A 341 -33.87 -14.61 4.70
N MET A 342 -33.16 -13.84 3.87
CA MET A 342 -32.28 -14.38 2.83
C MET A 342 -31.02 -14.88 3.51
N THR A 343 -30.74 -16.18 3.45
CA THR A 343 -29.53 -16.76 4.04
C THR A 343 -28.29 -16.36 3.26
N MET A 344 -27.11 -16.58 3.86
CA MET A 344 -25.83 -16.39 3.18
C MET A 344 -25.70 -17.20 1.88
N GLU A 345 -26.32 -18.38 1.75
CA GLU A 345 -26.26 -19.15 0.49
C GLU A 345 -27.29 -18.67 -0.54
N ASP A 346 -28.49 -18.24 -0.13
CA ASP A 346 -29.43 -17.58 -1.05
C ASP A 346 -28.73 -16.38 -1.75
N ILE A 347 -27.97 -15.59 -0.98
CA ILE A 347 -27.22 -14.42 -1.48
C ILE A 347 -26.05 -14.84 -2.42
N ARG A 348 -25.42 -15.99 -2.19
CA ARG A 348 -24.40 -16.54 -3.12
C ARG A 348 -25.01 -17.04 -4.42
N LEU A 349 -26.17 -17.69 -4.36
CA LEU A 349 -26.87 -18.18 -5.55
C LEU A 349 -27.33 -17.02 -6.44
N GLU A 350 -27.90 -15.96 -5.85
CA GLU A 350 -28.23 -14.73 -6.58
C GLU A 350 -26.97 -14.04 -7.14
N GLY A 351 -25.87 -13.98 -6.38
CA GLY A 351 -24.60 -13.40 -6.84
C GLY A 351 -23.95 -14.14 -7.99
N ARG A 352 -23.75 -15.46 -7.87
CA ARG A 352 -23.22 -16.33 -8.94
C ARG A 352 -24.07 -16.28 -10.21
N ALA A 353 -25.37 -16.02 -10.09
CA ALA A 353 -26.29 -15.86 -11.22
C ALA A 353 -26.42 -14.40 -11.72
N GLY A 354 -25.56 -13.48 -11.29
CA GLY A 354 -25.51 -12.10 -11.77
C GLY A 354 -26.62 -11.17 -11.24
N ARG A 355 -27.40 -11.60 -10.24
CA ARG A 355 -28.60 -10.89 -9.73
C ARG A 355 -28.35 -10.02 -8.49
N LEU A 356 -27.09 -9.71 -8.17
CA LEU A 356 -26.74 -8.70 -7.16
C LEU A 356 -26.71 -7.30 -7.80
N GLY A 357 -27.81 -6.57 -7.69
CA GLY A 357 -27.90 -5.18 -8.15
C GLY A 357 -27.19 -4.19 -7.22
N THR A 358 -27.37 -2.89 -7.48
CA THR A 358 -26.91 -1.79 -6.61
C THR A 358 -27.95 -0.67 -6.57
N VAL A 359 -28.02 0.05 -5.45
CA VAL A 359 -28.85 1.24 -5.28
C VAL A 359 -28.05 2.32 -4.53
N MET A 360 -28.14 3.56 -4.97
CA MET A 360 -27.50 4.70 -4.33
C MET A 360 -28.35 5.11 -3.11
N THR A 361 -27.75 5.20 -1.93
CA THR A 361 -28.48 5.37 -0.66
C THR A 361 -28.37 6.77 -0.08
N ALA A 362 -27.22 7.44 -0.27
CA ALA A 362 -26.98 8.81 0.17
C ALA A 362 -25.80 9.41 -0.59
N VAL A 363 -25.75 10.73 -0.68
CA VAL A 363 -24.60 11.49 -1.21
C VAL A 363 -23.99 12.31 -0.09
N VAL A 364 -22.65 12.27 -0.01
CA VAL A 364 -21.86 13.05 0.93
C VAL A 364 -21.25 14.22 0.17
N VAL A 365 -21.56 15.45 0.58
CA VAL A 365 -20.98 16.68 0.00
C VAL A 365 -20.14 17.41 1.04
N ASP A 366 -19.24 18.29 0.62
CA ASP A 366 -18.57 19.23 1.53
C ASP A 366 -19.41 20.50 1.71
N GLY A 367 -19.72 20.83 2.98
CA GLY A 367 -20.48 22.02 3.35
C GLY A 367 -19.74 22.92 4.34
N PRO A 368 -20.26 24.12 4.63
CA PRO A 368 -19.56 25.13 5.45
C PRO A 368 -19.24 24.68 6.89
N LYS A 369 -19.94 23.64 7.40
CA LYS A 369 -19.74 23.08 8.74
C LYS A 369 -19.07 21.69 8.71
N GLY A 370 -18.45 21.33 7.58
CA GLY A 370 -17.92 20.00 7.30
C GLY A 370 -18.85 19.20 6.39
N LYS A 371 -18.75 17.87 6.41
CA LYS A 371 -19.54 17.01 5.52
C LYS A 371 -21.04 17.17 5.77
N GLU A 372 -21.84 17.09 4.71
CA GLU A 372 -23.31 17.07 4.76
C GLU A 372 -23.83 15.81 4.05
N TYR A 373 -25.03 15.34 4.41
CA TYR A 373 -25.65 14.16 3.83
C TYR A 373 -27.01 14.51 3.25
N ARG A 374 -27.24 14.15 1.98
CA ARG A 374 -28.55 14.26 1.31
C ARG A 374 -28.88 12.95 0.57
N VAL A 375 -30.14 12.78 0.20
CA VAL A 375 -30.52 11.77 -0.81
C VAL A 375 -29.90 12.13 -2.17
N PRO A 376 -29.66 11.16 -3.05
CA PRO A 376 -29.21 11.44 -4.41
C PRO A 376 -30.26 12.18 -5.23
N THR A 377 -29.83 12.94 -6.23
CA THR A 377 -30.75 13.48 -7.25
C THR A 377 -31.01 12.43 -8.33
N GLU A 378 -32.11 12.59 -9.07
CA GLU A 378 -32.42 11.75 -10.24
C GLU A 378 -31.29 11.80 -11.28
N ASP A 379 -30.76 12.99 -11.56
CA ASP A 379 -29.61 13.21 -12.45
C ASP A 379 -28.35 12.44 -12.01
N GLU A 380 -28.01 12.43 -10.72
CA GLU A 380 -26.87 11.66 -10.20
C GLU A 380 -27.02 10.14 -10.38
N VAL A 381 -28.25 9.64 -10.27
CA VAL A 381 -28.59 8.22 -10.48
C VAL A 381 -28.56 7.90 -11.98
N GLN A 382 -29.21 8.70 -12.82
CA GLN A 382 -29.22 8.54 -14.27
C GLN A 382 -27.81 8.58 -14.85
N MET A 383 -26.97 9.53 -14.44
CA MET A 383 -25.57 9.62 -14.90
C MET A 383 -24.72 8.44 -14.41
N ALA A 384 -24.95 7.92 -13.20
CA ALA A 384 -24.27 6.71 -12.73
C ALA A 384 -24.61 5.46 -13.57
N HIS A 385 -25.84 5.37 -14.11
CA HIS A 385 -26.25 4.31 -15.03
C HIS A 385 -25.77 4.54 -16.48
N ALA A 386 -25.88 5.78 -16.99
CA ALA A 386 -25.46 6.15 -18.35
C ALA A 386 -23.98 5.84 -18.61
N ALA A 387 -23.13 5.93 -17.58
CA ALA A 387 -21.71 5.58 -17.66
C ALA A 387 -21.42 4.17 -18.21
N ALA A 388 -22.37 3.22 -18.12
CA ALA A 388 -22.23 1.89 -18.71
C ALA A 388 -22.16 1.91 -20.26
N GLN A 389 -22.85 2.86 -20.90
CA GLN A 389 -22.94 2.97 -22.36
C GLN A 389 -21.62 3.46 -23.00
N GLU A 390 -20.77 4.11 -22.21
CA GLU A 390 -19.49 4.67 -22.65
C GLU A 390 -18.33 3.68 -22.55
N LEU A 391 -18.52 2.54 -21.87
CA LEU A 391 -17.42 1.61 -21.56
C LEU A 391 -16.77 1.03 -22.82
N GLU A 392 -17.55 0.60 -23.80
CA GLU A 392 -17.01 0.05 -25.05
C GLU A 392 -16.16 1.09 -25.80
N ARG A 393 -16.69 2.32 -25.95
CA ARG A 393 -15.98 3.45 -26.60
C ARG A 393 -14.68 3.81 -25.87
N VAL A 394 -14.67 3.80 -24.54
CA VAL A 394 -13.48 4.16 -23.75
C VAL A 394 -12.45 3.03 -23.73
N TYR A 395 -12.87 1.78 -23.64
CA TYR A 395 -11.93 0.65 -23.59
C TYR A 395 -11.48 0.11 -24.96
N ALA A 396 -12.08 0.54 -26.07
CA ALA A 396 -11.66 0.16 -27.43
C ALA A 396 -10.17 0.50 -27.72
N ASP A 397 -9.70 1.67 -27.29
CA ASP A 397 -8.29 2.11 -27.49
C ASP A 397 -7.34 1.64 -26.37
N ILE A 398 -7.86 0.94 -25.36
CA ILE A 398 -7.07 0.49 -24.20
C ILE A 398 -6.57 -0.92 -24.48
N PRO A 399 -5.25 -1.18 -24.44
CA PRO A 399 -4.70 -2.53 -24.60
C PRO A 399 -5.38 -3.52 -23.65
N PHE A 400 -5.73 -4.71 -24.14
CA PHE A 400 -6.49 -5.73 -23.39
C PHE A 400 -7.90 -5.30 -22.92
N GLY A 401 -8.44 -4.17 -23.36
CA GLY A 401 -9.82 -3.74 -23.11
C GLY A 401 -10.18 -3.65 -21.62
N ILE A 402 -11.44 -3.97 -21.28
CA ILE A 402 -11.94 -4.06 -19.89
C ILE A 402 -11.23 -5.22 -19.16
N PRO A 403 -10.80 -5.09 -17.89
CA PRO A 403 -10.04 -6.12 -17.17
C PRO A 403 -10.89 -7.32 -16.77
N ASN A 404 -11.11 -8.21 -17.75
CA ASN A 404 -11.85 -9.46 -17.61
C ASN A 404 -10.92 -10.66 -17.28
N GLU A 405 -9.68 -10.41 -16.89
CA GLU A 405 -8.83 -11.44 -16.27
C GLU A 405 -9.50 -11.97 -14.98
N PRO A 406 -9.32 -13.26 -14.64
CA PRO A 406 -10.04 -13.88 -13.54
C PRO A 406 -9.54 -13.41 -12.17
N THR A 407 -10.46 -13.28 -11.21
CA THR A 407 -10.12 -13.10 -9.80
C THR A 407 -9.66 -14.42 -9.16
N PRO A 408 -8.82 -14.38 -8.12
CA PRO A 408 -8.47 -15.55 -7.31
C PRO A 408 -9.70 -16.19 -6.67
N LYS A 409 -9.79 -17.52 -6.76
CA LYS A 409 -10.89 -18.31 -6.21
C LYS A 409 -10.85 -18.35 -4.68
N GLY A 410 -12.02 -18.33 -4.05
CA GLY A 410 -12.09 -18.43 -2.58
C GLY A 410 -11.78 -19.85 -2.10
N GLY A 411 -10.91 -20.00 -1.10
CA GLY A 411 -10.44 -21.32 -0.65
C GLY A 411 -10.05 -21.44 0.82
N SER A 412 -9.20 -22.42 1.13
CA SER A 412 -8.52 -22.57 2.43
C SER A 412 -7.13 -21.92 2.40
N GLY A 413 -6.35 -21.97 3.49
CA GLY A 413 -5.00 -21.40 3.51
C GLY A 413 -4.94 -19.91 3.12
N ALA A 414 -4.01 -19.53 2.24
CA ALA A 414 -3.89 -18.17 1.73
C ALA A 414 -5.11 -17.74 0.89
N SER A 415 -5.70 -18.66 0.11
CA SER A 415 -6.92 -18.43 -0.69
C SER A 415 -8.15 -17.98 0.12
N ARG A 416 -8.13 -18.02 1.46
CA ARG A 416 -9.15 -17.37 2.32
C ARG A 416 -9.15 -15.84 2.22
N ALA A 417 -8.09 -15.24 1.65
CA ALA A 417 -8.00 -13.80 1.42
C ALA A 417 -9.09 -13.30 0.44
N PHE A 418 -9.57 -14.15 -0.46
CA PHE A 418 -10.60 -13.81 -1.43
C PHE A 418 -11.91 -14.53 -1.10
N SER A 419 -13.02 -13.80 -1.17
CA SER A 419 -14.36 -14.42 -1.10
C SER A 419 -15.34 -13.85 -2.11
N VAL A 420 -14.87 -13.00 -3.04
CA VAL A 420 -15.68 -12.27 -4.02
C VAL A 420 -16.17 -13.19 -5.16
N ASP A 421 -15.31 -14.07 -5.68
CA ASP A 421 -15.64 -15.16 -6.61
C ASP A 421 -16.87 -15.97 -6.15
N GLY A 422 -16.96 -16.28 -4.85
CA GLY A 422 -18.09 -16.96 -4.23
C GLY A 422 -19.45 -16.24 -4.31
N TYR A 423 -19.49 -14.99 -4.76
CA TYR A 423 -20.71 -14.19 -5.04
C TYR A 423 -20.79 -13.71 -6.50
N GLY A 424 -20.08 -14.35 -7.45
CA GLY A 424 -20.15 -14.05 -8.89
C GLY A 424 -19.21 -12.93 -9.38
N PHE A 425 -18.35 -12.41 -8.51
CA PHE A 425 -17.26 -11.50 -8.87
C PHE A 425 -16.03 -12.32 -9.27
N ASP A 426 -16.12 -12.97 -10.43
CA ASP A 426 -15.13 -13.90 -10.99
C ASP A 426 -14.03 -13.23 -11.85
N THR A 427 -14.17 -11.93 -12.14
CA THR A 427 -13.30 -11.11 -13.00
C THR A 427 -13.02 -9.76 -12.33
N TRP A 428 -11.84 -9.19 -12.55
CA TRP A 428 -11.41 -7.96 -11.87
C TRP A 428 -12.35 -6.77 -12.16
N SER A 429 -12.86 -6.66 -13.39
CA SER A 429 -13.83 -5.65 -13.82
C SER A 429 -15.10 -5.61 -12.96
N LYS A 430 -15.62 -6.76 -12.51
CA LYS A 430 -16.82 -6.84 -11.65
C LYS A 430 -16.61 -6.23 -10.26
N LEU A 431 -15.37 -5.98 -9.83
CA LEU A 431 -15.09 -5.35 -8.53
C LEU A 431 -15.36 -3.84 -8.51
N PHE A 432 -15.84 -3.26 -9.60
CA PHE A 432 -16.06 -1.83 -9.83
C PHE A 432 -17.48 -1.58 -10.34
N THR A 433 -18.05 -0.40 -10.11
CA THR A 433 -19.28 0.01 -10.83
C THR A 433 -18.94 0.48 -12.24
N SER A 434 -19.93 0.53 -13.14
CA SER A 434 -19.72 1.06 -14.50
C SER A 434 -19.16 2.48 -14.52
N ARG A 435 -19.59 3.35 -13.60
CA ARG A 435 -19.03 4.72 -13.47
C ARG A 435 -17.58 4.71 -12.97
N GLN A 436 -17.22 3.79 -12.07
CA GLN A 436 -15.82 3.63 -11.64
C GLN A 436 -14.94 3.10 -12.78
N LEU A 437 -15.40 2.09 -13.52
CA LEU A 437 -14.70 1.58 -14.71
C LEU A 437 -14.52 2.67 -15.78
N LEU A 438 -15.53 3.50 -16.01
CA LEU A 438 -15.45 4.63 -16.94
C LEU A 438 -14.39 5.64 -16.50
N ALA A 439 -14.43 6.08 -15.23
CA ALA A 439 -13.45 7.02 -14.69
C ALA A 439 -12.02 6.49 -14.75
N ILE A 440 -11.84 5.19 -14.47
CA ILE A 440 -10.55 4.50 -14.56
C ILE A 440 -10.07 4.42 -16.02
N GLY A 441 -10.94 4.07 -16.96
CA GLY A 441 -10.61 3.97 -18.38
C GLY A 441 -10.22 5.31 -19.01
N VAL A 442 -10.96 6.38 -18.70
CA VAL A 442 -10.62 7.74 -19.15
C VAL A 442 -9.25 8.17 -18.61
N LEU A 443 -8.96 7.91 -17.32
CA LEU A 443 -7.65 8.21 -16.75
C LEU A 443 -6.52 7.38 -17.40
N ILE A 444 -6.76 6.11 -17.75
CA ILE A 444 -5.78 5.28 -18.49
C ILE A 444 -5.51 5.83 -19.90
N ARG A 445 -6.54 6.21 -20.67
CA ARG A 445 -6.35 6.84 -22.00
C ARG A 445 -5.57 8.14 -21.88
N THR A 446 -5.94 8.99 -20.93
CA THR A 446 -5.28 10.28 -20.68
C THR A 446 -3.83 10.09 -20.22
N LEU A 447 -3.56 9.13 -19.35
CA LEU A 447 -2.19 8.78 -18.95
C LEU A 447 -1.36 8.28 -20.14
N ARG A 448 -1.89 7.38 -20.98
CA ARG A 448 -1.17 6.91 -22.18
C ARG A 448 -0.85 8.06 -23.15
N ARG A 449 -1.74 9.03 -23.31
CA ARG A 449 -1.46 10.28 -24.07
C ARG A 449 -0.35 11.11 -23.42
N ALA A 450 -0.40 11.31 -22.10
CA ALA A 450 0.66 11.99 -21.36
C ALA A 450 2.01 11.26 -21.50
N GLY A 451 2.04 9.93 -21.40
CA GLY A 451 3.25 9.10 -21.57
C GLY A 451 3.93 9.29 -22.92
N SER A 452 3.15 9.37 -24.01
CA SER A 452 3.68 9.68 -25.35
C SER A 452 4.26 11.09 -25.46
N GLU A 453 3.59 12.11 -24.90
CA GLU A 453 4.12 13.48 -24.90
C GLU A 453 5.35 13.64 -23.98
N ILE A 454 5.35 12.96 -22.83
CA ILE A 454 6.50 12.88 -21.90
C ILE A 454 7.72 12.27 -22.61
N GLN A 455 7.55 11.19 -23.38
CA GLN A 455 8.64 10.60 -24.20
C GLN A 455 9.09 11.49 -25.36
N ARG A 456 8.23 12.40 -25.85
CA ARG A 456 8.58 13.40 -26.88
C ARG A 456 9.35 14.59 -26.32
N LEU A 457 9.11 14.96 -25.06
CA LEU A 457 9.62 16.19 -24.43
C LEU A 457 10.86 15.99 -23.55
N TYR A 458 11.12 14.77 -23.06
CA TYR A 458 12.23 14.50 -22.13
C TYR A 458 13.07 13.29 -22.57
N ASN A 459 14.28 13.17 -21.99
CA ASN A 459 15.12 11.98 -22.19
C ASN A 459 14.46 10.72 -21.57
N PRO A 460 14.83 9.50 -22.02
CA PRO A 460 14.15 8.27 -21.58
C PRO A 460 14.14 8.04 -20.06
N GLU A 461 15.20 8.37 -19.33
CA GLU A 461 15.25 8.17 -17.87
C GLU A 461 14.32 9.11 -17.11
N TRP A 462 14.27 10.39 -17.50
CA TRP A 462 13.35 11.37 -16.92
C TRP A 462 11.90 11.05 -17.30
N ALA A 463 11.67 10.63 -18.55
CA ALA A 463 10.37 10.21 -19.04
C ALA A 463 9.84 8.97 -18.29
N GLU A 464 10.66 7.92 -18.14
CA GLU A 464 10.34 6.71 -17.37
C GLU A 464 10.04 7.06 -15.91
N GLY A 465 10.85 7.96 -15.32
CA GLY A 465 10.63 8.48 -13.96
C GLY A 465 9.29 9.20 -13.81
N VAL A 466 9.04 10.27 -14.57
CA VAL A 466 7.80 11.06 -14.48
C VAL A 466 6.57 10.18 -14.70
N PHE A 467 6.56 9.36 -15.74
CA PHE A 467 5.42 8.49 -16.05
C PHE A 467 5.18 7.42 -14.97
N SER A 468 6.24 6.83 -14.40
CA SER A 468 6.08 5.80 -13.37
C SER A 468 5.49 6.34 -12.06
N LEU A 469 5.78 7.59 -11.70
CA LEU A 469 5.18 8.21 -10.52
C LEU A 469 3.70 8.59 -10.74
N LEU A 470 3.31 8.88 -11.98
CA LEU A 470 1.90 9.01 -12.38
C LEU A 470 1.19 7.66 -12.41
N ALA A 471 1.84 6.59 -12.87
CA ALA A 471 1.27 5.24 -12.84
C ALA A 471 1.02 4.75 -11.40
N LEU A 472 1.92 5.01 -10.45
CA LEU A 472 1.63 4.79 -9.02
C LEU A 472 0.43 5.60 -8.50
N SER A 473 0.18 6.79 -9.06
CA SER A 473 -1.00 7.61 -8.71
C SER A 473 -2.29 6.93 -9.15
N MET A 474 -2.22 6.14 -10.22
CA MET A 474 -3.31 5.27 -10.68
C MET A 474 -3.52 4.06 -9.76
N ASP A 475 -2.45 3.38 -9.33
CA ASP A 475 -2.56 2.29 -8.34
C ASP A 475 -3.22 2.76 -7.03
N ARG A 476 -2.75 3.90 -6.51
CA ARG A 476 -3.35 4.53 -5.34
C ARG A 476 -4.81 4.94 -5.59
N LEU A 477 -5.17 5.34 -6.81
CA LEU A 477 -6.54 5.67 -7.17
C LEU A 477 -7.43 4.42 -7.15
N VAL A 478 -7.01 3.29 -7.72
CA VAL A 478 -7.85 2.08 -7.76
C VAL A 478 -8.04 1.44 -6.39
N ASP A 479 -7.03 1.47 -5.49
CA ASP A 479 -7.22 1.11 -4.06
C ASP A 479 -8.26 2.03 -3.38
N PHE A 480 -8.48 3.24 -3.89
CA PHE A 480 -9.51 4.18 -3.43
C PHE A 480 -10.72 4.33 -4.37
N ASN A 481 -10.91 3.45 -5.38
CA ASN A 481 -12.02 3.57 -6.33
C ASN A 481 -12.63 2.23 -6.79
N SER A 482 -12.74 1.23 -5.89
CA SER A 482 -13.49 -0.01 -6.12
C SER A 482 -14.94 0.06 -5.60
N ALA A 483 -15.78 -0.92 -5.95
CA ALA A 483 -17.10 -1.14 -5.36
C ALA A 483 -17.04 -1.94 -4.03
N PHE A 484 -15.90 -1.90 -3.35
CA PHE A 484 -15.62 -2.62 -2.09
C PHE A 484 -15.12 -1.73 -0.95
N LEU A 485 -14.86 -0.44 -1.22
CA LEU A 485 -14.48 0.58 -0.23
C LEU A 485 -15.50 0.70 0.91
N ALA A 486 -15.06 1.06 2.11
CA ALA A 486 -15.93 1.19 3.29
C ALA A 486 -15.96 2.61 3.85
N TRP A 487 -17.15 3.14 4.11
CA TRP A 487 -17.31 4.44 4.77
C TRP A 487 -16.98 4.38 6.27
N ILE A 488 -16.10 5.25 6.76
CA ILE A 488 -15.68 5.26 8.17
C ILE A 488 -16.54 6.27 8.95
N ILE A 489 -17.69 5.82 9.45
CA ILE A 489 -18.73 6.63 10.14
C ILE A 489 -18.23 7.50 11.31
N SER A 490 -17.11 7.15 11.94
CA SER A 490 -16.53 7.89 13.07
C SER A 490 -15.62 9.06 12.66
N VAL A 491 -15.14 9.09 11.42
CA VAL A 491 -14.33 10.20 10.89
C VAL A 491 -14.96 10.88 9.67
N GLU A 492 -15.94 10.26 9.03
CA GLU A 492 -16.61 10.72 7.80
C GLU A 492 -15.64 10.79 6.61
N ALA A 493 -15.01 9.64 6.31
CA ALA A 493 -14.08 9.49 5.20
C ALA A 493 -14.11 8.08 4.60
N ILE A 494 -13.77 7.99 3.31
CA ILE A 494 -13.58 6.74 2.57
C ILE A 494 -12.41 5.93 3.15
N ARG A 495 -12.58 4.63 3.32
CA ARG A 495 -11.49 3.65 3.50
C ARG A 495 -11.12 3.04 2.16
N ASN A 496 -9.83 2.84 1.94
CA ASN A 496 -9.31 2.09 0.80
C ASN A 496 -9.79 0.63 0.80
N THR A 497 -9.62 -0.04 -0.35
CA THR A 497 -10.08 -1.39 -0.65
C THR A 497 -9.38 -2.38 0.28
N PHE A 498 -8.05 -2.31 0.32
CA PHE A 498 -7.23 -3.15 1.20
C PHE A 498 -7.13 -2.56 2.62
N GLY A 499 -8.28 -2.40 3.28
CA GLY A 499 -8.35 -2.16 4.73
C GLY A 499 -7.82 -3.32 5.59
N ARG A 500 -7.53 -4.46 4.94
CA ARG A 500 -6.68 -5.59 5.35
C ARG A 500 -6.15 -6.25 4.06
N TYR A 501 -5.17 -7.15 4.15
CA TYR A 501 -4.60 -7.87 3.01
C TYR A 501 -5.51 -9.02 2.54
N ALA A 502 -6.73 -8.69 2.14
CA ALA A 502 -7.79 -9.60 1.71
C ALA A 502 -8.92 -8.81 1.01
N LEU A 503 -9.60 -9.43 0.03
CA LEU A 503 -10.85 -8.95 -0.57
C LEU A 503 -12.04 -9.75 -0.01
N PRO A 504 -12.62 -9.33 1.14
CA PRO A 504 -13.86 -9.87 1.64
C PRO A 504 -15.07 -9.27 0.92
N MET A 505 -16.18 -10.01 0.88
CA MET A 505 -17.43 -9.45 0.39
C MET A 505 -17.85 -8.17 1.16
N ASN A 506 -18.12 -7.09 0.42
CA ASN A 506 -18.68 -5.86 0.96
C ASN A 506 -20.10 -5.64 0.40
N TRP A 507 -21.02 -5.26 1.29
CA TRP A 507 -22.46 -5.19 1.02
C TRP A 507 -22.87 -3.75 0.71
N ASP A 508 -22.38 -2.84 1.53
CA ASP A 508 -22.51 -1.40 1.49
C ASP A 508 -21.15 -0.75 1.27
N PHE A 509 -21.04 0.10 0.26
CA PHE A 509 -19.78 0.70 -0.18
C PHE A 509 -19.89 2.20 -0.45
N SER A 510 -18.75 2.87 -0.40
CA SER A 510 -18.62 4.27 -0.83
C SER A 510 -17.90 4.32 -2.16
N GLU A 511 -18.40 5.04 -3.16
CA GLU A 511 -17.68 5.41 -4.37
C GLU A 511 -17.02 6.78 -4.17
N ALA A 512 -15.75 6.91 -4.56
CA ALA A 512 -15.01 8.17 -4.55
C ALA A 512 -15.31 8.99 -5.81
N VAL A 513 -15.09 10.32 -5.75
CA VAL A 513 -15.16 11.18 -6.94
C VAL A 513 -13.73 11.50 -7.41
N PRO A 514 -13.19 10.80 -8.42
CA PRO A 514 -11.75 10.84 -8.73
C PRO A 514 -11.27 12.19 -9.27
N ILE A 515 -12.17 13.03 -9.80
CA ILE A 515 -11.87 14.36 -10.36
C ILE A 515 -11.99 15.54 -9.36
N ASN A 516 -12.58 15.31 -8.18
CA ASN A 516 -12.74 16.34 -7.14
C ASN A 516 -11.54 16.32 -6.17
N SER A 517 -11.28 17.39 -5.42
CA SER A 517 -10.14 17.48 -4.48
C SER A 517 -10.33 16.70 -3.16
N VAL A 518 -10.85 15.46 -3.23
CA VAL A 518 -11.37 14.67 -2.11
C VAL A 518 -10.54 13.41 -1.82
N ARG A 519 -10.78 12.74 -0.69
CA ARG A 519 -9.94 11.60 -0.28
C ARG A 519 -10.07 10.44 -1.26
N GLY A 520 -8.94 10.07 -1.86
CA GLY A 520 -8.87 9.01 -2.87
C GLY A 520 -8.98 9.50 -4.32
N SER A 521 -9.05 10.82 -4.52
CA SER A 521 -9.02 11.41 -5.86
C SER A 521 -7.61 11.46 -6.45
N TRP A 522 -7.55 11.68 -7.76
CA TRP A 522 -6.31 11.75 -8.53
C TRP A 522 -5.33 12.80 -7.99
N ALA A 523 -5.83 13.98 -7.60
CA ALA A 523 -5.02 15.03 -7.00
C ALA A 523 -4.43 14.60 -5.64
N GLN A 524 -5.25 13.99 -4.76
CA GLN A 524 -4.79 13.56 -3.44
C GLN A 524 -3.89 12.31 -3.49
N THR A 525 -4.07 11.41 -4.46
CA THR A 525 -3.22 10.23 -4.62
C THR A 525 -1.84 10.63 -5.15
N THR A 526 -1.79 11.53 -6.14
CA THR A 526 -0.55 12.11 -6.67
C THR A 526 0.24 12.85 -5.59
N GLU A 527 -0.37 13.75 -4.82
CA GLU A 527 0.36 14.51 -3.79
C GLU A 527 0.82 13.62 -2.61
N ALA A 528 0.07 12.57 -2.26
CA ALA A 528 0.50 11.60 -1.25
C ALA A 528 1.75 10.81 -1.68
N ILE A 529 1.84 10.45 -2.96
CA ILE A 529 3.04 9.86 -3.57
C ILE A 529 4.19 10.85 -3.51
N LEU A 530 4.00 12.07 -4.01
CA LEU A 530 5.06 13.08 -4.07
C LEU A 530 5.61 13.46 -2.71
N THR A 531 4.75 13.63 -1.70
CA THR A 531 5.20 13.84 -0.31
C THR A 531 6.08 12.66 0.17
N SER A 532 5.73 11.43 -0.21
CA SER A 532 6.48 10.21 0.16
C SER A 532 7.84 10.11 -0.56
N ILE A 533 7.90 10.53 -1.82
CA ILE A 533 9.15 10.52 -2.60
C ILE A 533 10.05 11.69 -2.20
N GLN A 534 9.52 12.90 -1.95
CA GLN A 534 10.30 14.03 -1.44
C GLN A 534 10.93 13.71 -0.06
N THR A 535 10.24 12.92 0.78
CA THR A 535 10.80 12.39 2.05
C THR A 535 11.82 11.25 1.84
N SER A 536 11.80 10.59 0.68
CA SER A 536 12.80 9.57 0.30
C SER A 536 14.05 10.24 -0.29
N PHE A 537 13.88 11.13 -1.28
CA PHE A 537 14.90 12.03 -1.84
C PHE A 537 15.74 12.70 -0.75
N GLY A 538 15.12 13.45 0.16
CA GLY A 538 15.83 14.21 1.22
C GLY A 538 16.53 13.37 2.29
N ALA A 539 16.50 12.04 2.18
CA ALA A 539 17.17 11.09 3.08
C ALA A 539 18.14 10.14 2.36
N ILE A 540 18.10 10.07 1.03
CA ILE A 540 19.07 9.33 0.20
C ILE A 540 20.24 10.29 -0.09
N LEU A 541 21.47 9.83 0.13
CA LEU A 541 22.65 10.66 -0.10
C LEU A 541 22.99 10.75 -1.60
N HIS A 542 23.26 11.97 -2.07
CA HIS A 542 24.01 12.19 -3.30
C HIS A 542 25.37 11.48 -3.18
N GLY A 543 25.67 10.57 -4.11
CA GLY A 543 26.90 9.78 -4.11
C GLY A 543 26.80 8.37 -3.52
N THR A 544 25.65 7.96 -2.95
CA THR A 544 25.39 6.51 -2.75
C THR A 544 25.25 5.85 -4.13
N PRO A 545 25.87 4.67 -4.39
CA PRO A 545 25.74 3.96 -5.65
C PRO A 545 24.28 3.66 -6.04
N PRO A 546 23.94 3.61 -7.34
CA PRO A 546 22.59 3.30 -7.79
C PRO A 546 22.20 1.87 -7.37
N PRO A 547 20.95 1.65 -6.89
CA PRO A 547 20.50 0.32 -6.51
C PRO A 547 20.23 -0.55 -7.74
N SER A 548 20.50 -1.85 -7.62
CA SER A 548 20.11 -2.84 -8.63
C SER A 548 18.73 -3.40 -8.30
N ILE A 549 17.72 -3.11 -9.14
CA ILE A 549 16.33 -3.51 -8.93
C ILE A 549 15.94 -4.59 -9.96
N VAL A 550 15.82 -5.82 -9.50
CA VAL A 550 15.80 -7.02 -10.37
C VAL A 550 14.47 -7.76 -10.26
N GLN A 551 13.90 -8.12 -11.41
CA GLN A 551 12.69 -8.95 -11.49
C GLN A 551 13.09 -10.42 -11.77
N ASP A 552 13.31 -11.19 -10.71
CA ASP A 552 13.71 -12.61 -10.76
C ASP A 552 13.13 -13.32 -9.53
N SER A 553 13.14 -14.65 -9.52
CA SER A 553 12.77 -15.42 -8.32
C SER A 553 14.00 -15.63 -7.44
N ALA A 554 13.81 -15.50 -6.12
CA ALA A 554 14.79 -15.88 -5.10
C ALA A 554 15.34 -17.32 -5.27
N ILE A 555 14.56 -18.20 -5.91
CA ILE A 555 14.93 -19.60 -6.21
C ILE A 555 15.94 -19.68 -7.36
N SER A 556 15.83 -18.80 -8.36
CA SER A 556 16.65 -18.82 -9.57
C SER A 556 17.82 -17.85 -9.48
N MET A 557 17.53 -16.55 -9.26
CA MET A 557 18.46 -15.41 -9.34
C MET A 557 19.45 -15.54 -10.51
N GLN A 558 18.91 -15.89 -11.68
CA GLN A 558 19.65 -16.13 -12.93
C GLN A 558 20.30 -14.86 -13.48
N THR A 559 19.76 -13.70 -13.12
CA THR A 559 20.21 -12.37 -13.56
C THR A 559 21.29 -11.75 -12.66
N LEU A 560 21.66 -12.41 -11.54
CA LEU A 560 22.70 -11.93 -10.63
C LEU A 560 24.00 -12.73 -10.77
N ASP A 561 25.13 -12.05 -10.56
CA ASP A 561 26.39 -12.73 -10.28
C ASP A 561 26.36 -13.30 -8.86
N MET A 562 26.41 -14.64 -8.78
CA MET A 562 26.31 -15.42 -7.56
C MET A 562 27.67 -15.86 -7.01
N ASN A 563 28.79 -15.33 -7.52
CA ASN A 563 30.14 -15.70 -7.10
C ASN A 563 30.59 -15.00 -5.79
N GLY A 564 29.80 -15.16 -4.72
CA GLY A 564 30.18 -14.72 -3.37
C GLY A 564 30.51 -13.23 -3.23
N GLN A 565 29.69 -12.34 -3.81
CA GLN A 565 29.97 -10.90 -3.85
C GLN A 565 29.32 -10.05 -2.74
N TYR A 566 28.31 -10.56 -2.03
CA TYR A 566 27.57 -9.80 -1.01
C TYR A 566 28.17 -9.95 0.39
N ASP A 567 28.14 -8.88 1.18
CA ASP A 567 28.53 -8.91 2.60
C ASP A 567 27.36 -9.35 3.51
N LEU A 568 26.14 -9.01 3.11
CA LEU A 568 24.92 -9.23 3.86
C LEU A 568 23.76 -9.58 2.92
N VAL A 569 23.09 -10.70 3.17
CA VAL A 569 21.72 -10.93 2.72
C VAL A 569 20.81 -10.63 3.90
N ILE A 570 19.83 -9.74 3.75
CA ILE A 570 18.87 -9.43 4.82
C ILE A 570 17.47 -9.31 4.24
N THR A 571 16.52 -10.05 4.80
CA THR A 571 15.23 -10.27 4.13
C THR A 571 14.09 -10.67 5.09
N ASP A 572 12.87 -10.56 4.57
CA ASP A 572 11.60 -10.89 5.23
C ASP A 572 10.78 -11.84 4.33
N PRO A 573 11.08 -13.14 4.33
CA PRO A 573 10.50 -14.08 3.36
C PRO A 573 9.00 -14.28 3.60
N PRO A 574 8.19 -14.54 2.55
CA PRO A 574 6.75 -14.80 2.66
C PRO A 574 6.37 -15.83 3.73
N TYR A 575 5.28 -15.57 4.48
CA TYR A 575 4.84 -16.44 5.58
C TYR A 575 3.72 -17.39 5.14
N TYR A 576 4.06 -18.63 4.77
CA TYR A 576 3.11 -19.76 4.69
C TYR A 576 1.76 -19.40 4.04
N ASP A 577 0.64 -19.61 4.75
CA ASP A 577 -0.73 -19.43 4.31
C ASP A 577 -1.31 -18.05 4.69
N ALA A 578 -0.46 -17.12 5.15
CA ALA A 578 -0.92 -15.88 5.77
C ALA A 578 -1.35 -14.82 4.75
N ILE A 579 -0.67 -14.73 3.61
CA ILE A 579 -0.87 -13.70 2.58
C ILE A 579 -0.53 -14.28 1.19
N PRO A 580 -1.47 -14.31 0.24
CA PRO A 580 -1.18 -14.56 -1.17
C PRO A 580 -0.81 -13.24 -1.87
N TYR A 581 0.48 -12.90 -1.92
CA TYR A 581 0.93 -11.57 -2.37
C TYR A 581 0.58 -11.31 -3.83
N SER A 582 0.79 -12.30 -4.71
CA SER A 582 0.62 -12.16 -6.16
C SER A 582 -0.84 -12.05 -6.54
N ASP A 583 -1.70 -12.86 -5.93
CA ASP A 583 -3.16 -12.75 -6.07
C ASP A 583 -3.71 -11.41 -5.56
N LEU A 584 -3.09 -10.80 -4.55
CA LEU A 584 -3.44 -9.45 -4.06
C LEU A 584 -2.91 -8.34 -4.98
N MET A 585 -1.74 -8.53 -5.59
CA MET A 585 -1.11 -7.57 -6.48
C MET A 585 -1.69 -7.59 -7.90
N ASP A 586 -2.34 -8.67 -8.32
CA ASP A 586 -3.08 -8.73 -9.57
C ASP A 586 -4.12 -7.60 -9.72
N PHE A 587 -4.74 -7.18 -8.61
CA PHE A 587 -5.66 -6.03 -8.56
C PHE A 587 -5.04 -4.73 -9.10
N PHE A 588 -3.71 -4.58 -9.01
CA PHE A 588 -2.94 -3.46 -9.55
C PHE A 588 -2.33 -3.81 -10.91
N TYR A 589 -1.82 -5.05 -11.05
CA TYR A 589 -1.20 -5.58 -12.27
C TYR A 589 -2.06 -5.38 -13.52
N VAL A 590 -3.37 -5.65 -13.44
CA VAL A 590 -4.29 -5.51 -14.58
C VAL A 590 -4.42 -4.07 -15.07
N TRP A 591 -4.13 -3.06 -14.24
CA TRP A 591 -4.14 -1.64 -14.65
C TRP A 591 -2.77 -1.19 -15.15
N LEU A 592 -1.70 -1.57 -14.44
CA LEU A 592 -0.32 -1.28 -14.86
C LEU A 592 -0.01 -1.88 -16.24
N ARG A 593 -0.45 -3.12 -16.52
CA ARG A 593 -0.37 -3.75 -17.85
C ARG A 593 -0.98 -2.88 -18.95
N ARG A 594 -2.17 -2.32 -18.68
CA ARG A 594 -2.93 -1.49 -19.63
C ARG A 594 -2.29 -0.11 -19.83
N LEU A 595 -1.63 0.43 -18.81
CA LEU A 595 -0.82 1.64 -18.91
C LEU A 595 0.47 1.41 -19.73
N TYR A 596 1.22 0.34 -19.45
CA TYR A 596 2.57 0.13 -19.98
C TYR A 596 2.68 -0.62 -21.32
N THR A 597 1.61 -1.17 -21.86
CA THR A 597 1.69 -1.83 -23.18
C THR A 597 2.08 -0.80 -24.25
N ASP A 598 3.16 -1.06 -24.99
CA ASP A 598 3.77 -0.14 -25.97
C ASP A 598 4.25 1.21 -25.39
N GLN A 599 4.57 1.26 -24.09
CA GLN A 599 5.09 2.44 -23.38
C GLN A 599 6.24 2.00 -22.46
N PHE A 600 7.42 2.63 -22.55
CA PHE A 600 8.59 2.30 -21.72
C PHE A 600 8.95 0.80 -21.69
N ALA A 601 9.63 0.31 -22.73
CA ALA A 601 9.89 -1.12 -22.96
C ALA A 601 10.51 -1.87 -21.76
N SER A 602 11.34 -1.19 -20.99
CA SER A 602 11.89 -1.61 -19.68
C SER A 602 10.83 -2.09 -18.69
N VAL A 603 9.77 -1.30 -18.52
CA VAL A 603 8.64 -1.58 -17.61
C VAL A 603 7.62 -2.49 -18.29
N ALA A 604 7.31 -2.27 -19.57
CA ALA A 604 6.39 -3.11 -20.34
C ALA A 604 6.75 -4.61 -20.29
N ALA A 605 8.05 -4.93 -20.33
CA ALA A 605 8.55 -6.30 -20.24
C ALA A 605 8.13 -7.04 -18.95
N ALA A 606 7.93 -6.33 -17.83
CA ALA A 606 7.48 -6.89 -16.56
C ALA A 606 5.97 -7.25 -16.55
N PHE A 607 5.18 -6.52 -17.33
CA PHE A 607 3.71 -6.64 -17.40
C PHE A 607 3.20 -7.44 -18.62
N ARG A 608 4.08 -8.19 -19.29
CA ARG A 608 3.74 -8.94 -20.52
C ARG A 608 2.75 -10.11 -20.32
N ASN A 609 2.83 -10.81 -19.19
CA ASN A 609 1.95 -11.94 -18.87
C ASN A 609 0.52 -11.45 -18.53
N ASP A 610 -0.48 -12.33 -18.47
CA ASP A 610 -1.85 -11.92 -18.13
C ASP A 610 -2.05 -11.55 -16.66
N LEU A 611 -1.32 -12.21 -15.77
CA LEU A 611 -1.32 -11.94 -14.32
C LEU A 611 0.10 -12.12 -13.73
N SER A 612 0.30 -11.71 -12.47
CA SER A 612 1.59 -11.87 -11.79
C SER A 612 1.97 -13.35 -11.54
N PRO A 613 3.25 -13.72 -11.40
CA PRO A 613 3.67 -15.13 -11.31
C PRO A 613 3.22 -15.82 -10.01
N LYS A 614 2.41 -16.87 -10.13
CA LYS A 614 2.15 -17.86 -9.06
C LYS A 614 3.16 -19.01 -9.18
N TRP A 615 3.01 -20.04 -8.34
CA TRP A 615 3.78 -21.27 -8.45
C TRP A 615 3.51 -22.01 -9.77
N ASP A 616 4.56 -22.29 -10.52
CA ASP A 616 4.58 -23.15 -11.71
C ASP A 616 5.25 -24.48 -11.35
N THR A 617 4.45 -25.55 -11.31
CA THR A 617 4.91 -26.91 -10.96
C THR A 617 5.84 -27.50 -12.03
N GLY A 618 5.70 -27.13 -13.30
CA GLY A 618 6.58 -27.61 -14.38
C GLY A 618 7.97 -26.97 -14.32
N ARG A 619 8.03 -25.68 -14.01
CA ARG A 619 9.30 -24.94 -13.79
C ARG A 619 9.86 -25.11 -12.37
N ARG A 620 9.07 -25.65 -11.44
CA ARG A 620 9.32 -25.67 -9.98
C ARG A 620 9.84 -24.31 -9.48
N ASN A 621 9.15 -23.25 -9.88
CA ASN A 621 9.51 -21.86 -9.60
C ASN A 621 8.25 -20.98 -9.56
N GLY A 622 8.30 -19.85 -8.87
CA GLY A 622 7.16 -18.95 -8.68
C GLY A 622 7.15 -18.32 -7.29
N GLU A 623 6.02 -17.72 -6.93
CA GLU A 623 5.75 -17.27 -5.56
C GLU A 623 5.81 -18.43 -4.55
N LEU A 624 6.54 -18.23 -3.44
CA LEU A 624 6.69 -19.19 -2.35
C LEU A 624 5.72 -18.90 -1.21
N ILE A 625 4.50 -19.43 -1.29
CA ILE A 625 3.51 -19.44 -0.20
C ILE A 625 2.96 -20.86 -0.01
N ASP A 626 2.41 -21.15 1.16
CA ASP A 626 1.64 -22.38 1.42
C ASP A 626 0.17 -22.13 1.10
N ASP A 627 -0.24 -22.49 -0.12
CA ASP A 627 -1.61 -22.32 -0.61
C ASP A 627 -2.08 -23.58 -1.33
N ALA A 628 -2.60 -24.53 -0.54
CA ALA A 628 -3.13 -25.80 -1.02
C ALA A 628 -4.20 -25.67 -2.12
N GLY A 629 -4.83 -24.50 -2.29
CA GLY A 629 -5.71 -24.22 -3.43
C GLY A 629 -5.02 -24.38 -4.79
N ARG A 630 -3.71 -24.10 -4.86
CA ARG A 630 -2.87 -24.26 -6.06
C ARG A 630 -2.49 -25.72 -6.35
N PHE A 631 -2.70 -26.61 -5.38
CA PHE A 631 -2.36 -28.03 -5.43
C PHE A 631 -3.62 -28.91 -5.34
N GLY A 632 -4.76 -28.43 -5.84
CA GLY A 632 -6.03 -29.17 -5.85
C GLY A 632 -6.64 -29.45 -4.48
N GLY A 633 -6.12 -28.80 -3.42
CA GLY A 633 -6.46 -29.05 -2.02
C GLY A 633 -5.38 -29.82 -1.23
N ASP A 634 -4.32 -30.31 -1.87
CA ASP A 634 -3.24 -31.03 -1.18
C ASP A 634 -2.35 -30.10 -0.35
N LYS A 635 -2.49 -30.20 0.97
CA LYS A 635 -1.69 -29.46 1.96
C LYS A 635 -0.29 -30.04 2.16
N THR A 636 -0.13 -31.34 1.93
CA THR A 636 1.15 -32.04 2.10
C THR A 636 2.10 -31.63 0.97
N GLU A 637 1.62 -31.64 -0.27
CA GLU A 637 2.38 -31.18 -1.43
C GLU A 637 2.65 -29.67 -1.36
N SER A 638 1.63 -28.87 -1.02
CA SER A 638 1.78 -27.41 -0.82
C SER A 638 2.88 -27.06 0.19
N LYS A 639 2.85 -27.69 1.38
CA LYS A 639 3.91 -27.52 2.38
C LYS A 639 5.26 -27.97 1.83
N ARG A 640 5.36 -29.17 1.26
CA ARG A 640 6.61 -29.75 0.72
C ARG A 640 7.27 -28.85 -0.33
N VAL A 641 6.46 -28.28 -1.24
CA VAL A 641 6.90 -27.34 -2.27
C VAL A 641 7.45 -26.05 -1.64
N TYR A 642 6.76 -25.49 -0.64
CA TYR A 642 7.24 -24.33 0.10
C TYR A 642 8.58 -24.62 0.82
N GLU A 643 8.76 -25.79 1.45
CA GLU A 643 10.02 -26.14 2.13
C GLU A 643 11.19 -26.30 1.14
N ASP A 644 10.98 -26.97 0.00
CA ASP A 644 11.96 -27.14 -1.07
C ASP A 644 12.34 -25.80 -1.71
N GLY A 645 11.35 -24.95 -1.98
CA GLY A 645 11.55 -23.62 -2.53
C GLY A 645 12.34 -22.70 -1.61
N MET A 646 11.99 -22.67 -0.31
CA MET A 646 12.74 -21.91 0.70
C MET A 646 14.17 -22.42 0.88
N PHE A 647 14.38 -23.74 0.88
CA PHE A 647 15.73 -24.33 0.89
C PHE A 647 16.55 -23.88 -0.33
N ARG A 648 15.98 -23.94 -1.54
CA ARG A 648 16.67 -23.52 -2.77
C ARG A 648 16.98 -22.02 -2.77
N ALA A 649 16.05 -21.18 -2.30
CA ALA A 649 16.28 -19.75 -2.13
C ALA A 649 17.40 -19.45 -1.13
N PHE A 650 17.46 -20.15 0.02
CA PHE A 650 18.57 -19.99 0.96
C PHE A 650 19.89 -20.55 0.44
N ASN A 651 19.89 -21.64 -0.35
CA ASN A 651 21.09 -22.10 -1.03
C ASN A 651 21.64 -21.03 -1.98
N ARG A 652 20.77 -20.34 -2.75
CA ARG A 652 21.18 -19.17 -3.54
C ARG A 652 21.72 -18.03 -2.67
N CYS A 653 21.10 -17.75 -1.53
CA CYS A 653 21.63 -16.77 -0.57
C CYS A 653 23.05 -17.16 -0.10
N HIS A 654 23.31 -18.43 0.18
CA HIS A 654 24.63 -18.94 0.59
C HIS A 654 25.68 -18.77 -0.52
N GLU A 655 25.34 -19.14 -1.77
CA GLU A 655 26.20 -18.94 -2.94
C GLU A 655 26.58 -17.46 -3.12
N SER A 656 25.60 -16.55 -2.99
CA SER A 656 25.78 -15.10 -3.20
C SER A 656 26.71 -14.41 -2.18
N LEU A 657 26.93 -15.02 -1.01
CA LEU A 657 27.65 -14.41 0.10
C LEU A 657 29.17 -14.61 0.01
N ARG A 658 29.91 -13.59 0.43
CA ARG A 658 31.35 -13.69 0.74
C ARG A 658 31.57 -14.72 1.83
N VAL A 659 32.80 -15.25 1.95
CA VAL A 659 33.15 -16.30 2.93
C VAL A 659 32.72 -15.95 4.37
N ASN A 660 32.89 -14.68 4.79
CA ASN A 660 32.48 -14.15 6.10
C ASN A 660 31.15 -13.37 6.04
N GLY A 661 30.36 -13.60 4.99
CA GLY A 661 29.07 -12.98 4.76
C GLY A 661 27.99 -13.50 5.70
N ARG A 662 26.92 -12.73 5.86
CA ARG A 662 25.82 -13.04 6.80
C ARG A 662 24.48 -13.10 6.10
N LEU A 663 23.64 -14.04 6.51
CA LEU A 663 22.20 -14.06 6.18
C LEU A 663 21.39 -13.73 7.43
N VAL A 664 20.60 -12.65 7.37
CA VAL A 664 19.72 -12.19 8.44
C VAL A 664 18.27 -12.34 8.00
N ILE A 665 17.49 -13.13 8.74
CA ILE A 665 16.09 -13.40 8.40
C ILE A 665 15.20 -12.83 9.49
N VAL A 666 14.50 -11.75 9.13
CA VAL A 666 13.52 -11.08 9.98
C VAL A 666 12.20 -11.85 9.84
N PHE A 667 11.99 -12.89 10.64
CA PHE A 667 10.80 -13.75 10.60
C PHE A 667 9.90 -13.56 11.82
N ALA A 668 8.58 -13.67 11.64
CA ALA A 668 7.61 -13.51 12.73
C ALA A 668 6.35 -14.37 12.50
N HIS A 669 6.35 -15.61 13.00
CA HIS A 669 5.20 -16.52 12.92
C HIS A 669 4.77 -17.07 14.29
N LYS A 670 3.47 -17.38 14.44
CA LYS A 670 2.88 -17.84 15.72
C LYS A 670 3.03 -19.33 15.99
N GLN A 671 3.12 -20.17 14.95
CA GLN A 671 3.23 -21.63 15.09
C GLN A 671 4.68 -22.09 15.06
N PRO A 672 5.11 -23.02 15.95
CA PRO A 672 6.48 -23.55 15.99
C PRO A 672 6.93 -24.22 14.69
N ASP A 673 6.05 -24.97 14.03
CA ASP A 673 6.29 -25.72 12.79
C ASP A 673 6.92 -24.82 11.70
N ALA A 674 6.40 -23.59 11.59
CA ALA A 674 6.86 -22.59 10.63
C ALA A 674 8.26 -22.05 10.94
N TRP A 675 8.68 -22.10 12.20
CA TRP A 675 10.06 -21.80 12.60
C TRP A 675 10.98 -22.98 12.28
N GLU A 676 10.52 -24.20 12.51
CA GLU A 676 11.24 -25.47 12.34
C GLU A 676 11.61 -25.72 10.88
N THR A 677 10.63 -25.80 9.97
CA THR A 677 10.87 -25.89 8.51
C THR A 677 11.88 -24.85 8.05
N LEU A 678 11.71 -23.60 8.51
CA LEU A 678 12.58 -22.50 8.09
C LEU A 678 14.01 -22.70 8.65
N VAL A 679 14.19 -23.25 9.87
CA VAL A 679 15.53 -23.65 10.39
C VAL A 679 16.09 -24.83 9.60
N SER A 680 15.28 -25.83 9.25
CA SER A 680 15.68 -27.00 8.46
C SER A 680 16.18 -26.57 7.07
N ALA A 681 15.42 -25.73 6.36
CA ALA A 681 15.82 -25.16 5.07
C ALA A 681 17.13 -24.36 5.13
N ILE A 682 17.32 -23.58 6.21
CA ILE A 682 18.55 -22.83 6.52
C ILE A 682 19.75 -23.76 6.70
N ILE A 683 19.64 -24.78 7.57
CA ILE A 683 20.75 -25.69 7.90
C ILE A 683 21.10 -26.55 6.68
N ARG A 684 20.09 -27.02 5.93
CA ARG A 684 20.28 -27.75 4.67
C ARG A 684 21.04 -26.93 3.62
N ALA A 685 20.90 -25.60 3.63
CA ALA A 685 21.61 -24.68 2.75
C ALA A 685 23.05 -24.34 3.20
N GLY A 686 23.60 -25.06 4.19
CA GLY A 686 25.01 -24.93 4.62
C GLY A 686 25.29 -23.87 5.68
N PHE A 687 24.26 -23.14 6.15
CA PHE A 687 24.43 -22.09 7.14
C PHE A 687 24.61 -22.61 8.58
N VAL A 688 25.51 -21.95 9.33
CA VAL A 688 25.63 -22.09 10.78
C VAL A 688 24.77 -21.03 11.48
N VAL A 689 24.17 -21.38 12.63
CA VAL A 689 23.23 -20.54 13.39
C VAL A 689 23.88 -20.00 14.67
N ASP A 690 24.46 -18.80 14.60
CA ASP A 690 25.21 -18.23 15.74
C ASP A 690 24.33 -17.49 16.75
N ALA A 691 23.32 -16.73 16.29
CA ALA A 691 22.61 -15.78 17.13
C ALA A 691 21.09 -15.72 16.89
N ARG A 692 20.36 -15.36 17.96
CA ARG A 692 18.89 -15.33 18.01
C ARG A 692 18.43 -14.09 18.81
N ARG A 693 17.56 -13.25 18.25
CA ARG A 693 17.01 -12.03 18.90
C ARG A 693 15.56 -11.79 18.46
N VAL A 694 14.71 -11.26 19.34
CA VAL A 694 13.23 -11.30 19.24
C VAL A 694 12.62 -10.13 18.46
N PHE A 695 11.43 -10.30 17.87
CA PHE A 695 10.48 -9.19 17.64
C PHE A 695 9.01 -9.60 17.93
N ILE A 696 8.46 -9.19 19.08
CA ILE A 696 7.02 -9.33 19.38
C ILE A 696 6.45 -8.07 20.03
N LYS A 697 5.62 -7.33 19.29
CA LYS A 697 4.39 -6.75 19.86
C LYS A 697 3.35 -6.41 18.80
N SER A 698 2.18 -7.04 18.92
CA SER A 698 0.93 -6.61 18.28
C SER A 698 -0.21 -6.82 19.30
N PRO A 699 -1.23 -5.95 19.38
CA PRO A 699 -2.26 -6.09 20.41
C PRO A 699 -3.08 -7.38 20.20
N GLY A 700 -3.08 -8.27 21.19
CA GLY A 700 -3.91 -9.49 21.20
C GLY A 700 -3.21 -10.82 20.89
N SER A 701 -1.88 -10.91 20.99
CA SER A 701 -1.18 -12.19 21.14
C SER A 701 -0.90 -12.49 22.61
N VAL A 702 -1.18 -13.72 23.06
CA VAL A 702 -0.73 -14.26 24.35
C VAL A 702 0.79 -14.36 24.36
N ASP A 703 1.43 -14.15 25.52
CA ASP A 703 2.88 -14.26 25.68
C ASP A 703 3.36 -15.70 25.41
N LEU A 704 4.11 -15.87 24.32
CA LEU A 704 5.02 -16.99 24.09
C LEU A 704 6.35 -16.44 23.57
N ALA A 705 7.44 -17.02 24.05
CA ALA A 705 8.74 -16.35 24.04
C ALA A 705 9.44 -16.34 22.67
N GLU A 706 9.95 -15.16 22.31
CA GLU A 706 10.91 -14.91 21.22
C GLU A 706 10.44 -15.30 19.77
N ARG A 707 11.18 -15.27 18.64
CA ARG A 707 12.61 -15.19 18.23
C ARG A 707 12.77 -14.40 16.89
N ALA A 708 13.97 -14.37 16.29
CA ALA A 708 14.37 -14.07 14.88
C ALA A 708 15.87 -14.49 14.68
N LYS A 709 16.41 -14.53 13.45
CA LYS A 709 17.60 -15.38 13.08
C LYS A 709 18.75 -14.65 12.37
N ILE A 710 20.00 -15.06 12.66
CA ILE A 710 21.24 -14.67 11.95
C ILE A 710 22.15 -15.88 11.71
N LEU A 711 22.84 -15.87 10.58
CA LEU A 711 23.51 -17.02 9.99
C LEU A 711 24.84 -16.63 9.31
N ARG A 712 25.84 -17.52 9.36
CA ARG A 712 27.12 -17.40 8.62
C ARG A 712 27.33 -18.55 7.64
N SER A 713 27.98 -18.24 6.52
CA SER A 713 28.47 -19.20 5.51
C SER A 713 29.76 -19.89 5.95
N GLN A 714 30.09 -21.05 5.34
CA GLN A 714 31.42 -21.68 5.45
C GLN A 714 31.99 -22.07 4.08
N PRO A 715 33.33 -22.11 3.93
CA PRO A 715 33.95 -22.65 2.73
C PRO A 715 33.75 -24.18 2.66
N ALA A 716 33.26 -24.67 1.52
CA ALA A 716 32.99 -26.08 1.32
C ALA A 716 34.27 -26.93 1.42
N ARG A 717 34.35 -27.83 2.42
CA ARG A 717 35.33 -28.90 2.43
C ARG A 717 35.02 -29.87 1.28
N ARG A 718 35.88 -29.92 0.26
CA ARG A 718 35.89 -31.05 -0.68
C ARG A 718 36.19 -32.33 0.11
N ALA A 719 35.28 -33.29 0.08
CA ALA A 719 35.62 -34.67 0.41
C ALA A 719 36.51 -35.24 -0.71
N GLN A 720 37.40 -36.16 -0.33
CA GLN A 720 37.99 -37.15 -1.22
C GLN A 720 37.14 -38.42 -1.17
#